data_AF-A0A370T8S0-F1
#
_entry.id   AF-A0A370T8S0-F1
#
_cell.length_a   1.000
_cell.length_b   1.000
_cell.length_c   1.000
_cell.angle_alpha   90.00
_cell.angle_beta   90.00
_cell.angle_gamma   90.00
#
_symmetry.space_group_name_H-M   'P 1'
#
loop_
_entity.id
_entity.type
_entity.pdbx_description
1 polymer ?
#
loop_
_entity_poly.entity_id
_entity_poly.type
_entity_poly.pdbx_seq_one_letter_code
_entity_poly.pdbx_strand_id
1 'polypeptide(L)'
;MTINYGSNEALSAKVPDNGEVPSIGAPQADGHLSTILNGTKASHTNGTSSPSKYAIPLNNQLAFTPRKLRVITIGAGYSGLMVAHKFQHRFPEMQDIIEHKIFEGRSEVGGTWLVNTYPGVQCDVPAQIYAFPFDPNPNWSHFYASGAEIQEYIKATVKKWNLDRDIQLNTQVTKAEWQAEEGVWKVSVVHDGKARDEYAEILISAQGVLLHHHWPEIPGLKDFKGHVTHSANWDHDYDYSNKRIAVIGNGSSGIQIVPQMAKLPGTDVTNFIRGPTWVTYRVSPSTHLGRPSDESNPSYLESEKKEFAENPTTMRDHRRAIISRSTKAFRMFIKGSDTNIEGQKFAVAQMSEKLGHDPVLCEKLIPKWDLGCRRVTPGPGYLESFLLPNCHLTDSGITKISENAVHTADGKVHEVDVVVCATGFDTSHCPHYPIIGAGGVDLAKSWKDDARSYLSVLSADMPNYFIMSGPNAVAGHGSLIEVMNWTSDYFVKWIQKIATEDIKSIAPKHSIVEAFNQYGDEILKTLVWTSDCKSWYKRGTVDGRVTALFGGTNILYKRIIENIRGEDFDIEYRSPNRFKFFGTGFTPYEVDDKNDMACWIEQSVNAPKRKRAGLVCVTCHERKIKCDLQNDIDSVHKRCSNCATNGQECRVRASKRGYHRAQQTQAPSPRAQSGPVDELPSALYTPPQSTATDERISIDYTQPTITPRGPDSYPSRHEGSHDQYAALAINPIDVPAASQIGAGAPAEGRSVASPQSSRSKATEAYLGDAGFLQVFTQDYRDYASGRQPGPRGGSLSLGLPGPDLQQSFTETYFKYCYPWCPVLDQDTLFTDLARSPLLANALALASSHIQPPVIPSTKPATYYSQAKQMFYDDDEADPVTCLQAICLFYWWSPRPSSQVQRDGAWWWSAVGIRQAQQMGFYREPKPDHPNSSSMDRGLRRRIWWTFFARERVTAICQSRPCLIDPADCDIPLPTLEDFPDPTNPKAEIFIYWVRLCAIMGRVAKYRSQVTGVAGLPFPTQLTEELIDWVQSLPSHLKLPVESSFTTNFNRDVHQLHLQYLAVIIVLYLSPSSQPLPRAHVAAMMAASCVARIFKDYLARGGIRFLMPVSGWMCGIAMLALLRASLEQPTQHAEEDMKILVFTLKELRASYPVADVFLQGFERLRAESASASGEDDNYTAASDPTSSVNESIDWIRYFPFMTAQTSGLASILLSNHKDAALLDDPWLGTMPLQLQDLFGAFEGFPSYIPVF
;
A
#
# COMPACT_ATOMS: atom_id res chain seq x y z
N MET A 1 51.96 -32.14 -18.85
CA MET A 1 52.36 -33.39 -19.53
C MET A 1 52.00 -33.27 -20.99
N THR A 2 52.80 -33.82 -21.90
CA THR A 2 52.52 -33.96 -23.36
C THR A 2 51.39 -34.98 -23.60
N ILE A 3 50.62 -34.97 -24.70
CA ILE A 3 50.86 -35.48 -26.08
C ILE A 3 49.63 -35.09 -26.97
N ASN A 4 49.61 -35.12 -28.31
CA ASN A 4 50.40 -34.44 -29.36
C ASN A 4 49.87 -34.79 -30.79
N TYR A 5 49.45 -33.80 -31.60
CA TYR A 5 49.34 -33.80 -33.08
C TYR A 5 48.32 -34.68 -33.86
N GLY A 6 48.01 -34.23 -35.10
CA GLY A 6 47.27 -34.93 -36.18
C GLY A 6 46.02 -34.19 -36.68
N SER A 7 45.93 -33.34 -37.73
CA SER A 7 46.75 -32.90 -38.90
C SER A 7 46.35 -33.49 -40.28
N ASN A 8 46.02 -32.59 -41.23
CA ASN A 8 45.85 -32.78 -42.69
C ASN A 8 44.61 -33.61 -43.14
N GLU A 9 44.03 -33.53 -44.35
CA GLU A 9 43.95 -32.64 -45.56
C GLU A 9 42.89 -33.32 -46.48
N ALA A 10 42.34 -32.79 -47.58
CA ALA A 10 41.90 -31.47 -48.03
C ALA A 10 41.19 -31.67 -49.40
N LEU A 11 40.13 -30.90 -49.74
CA LEU A 11 39.71 -30.48 -51.11
C LEU A 11 38.31 -29.82 -51.14
N SER A 12 37.92 -29.22 -52.27
CA SER A 12 36.84 -28.23 -52.38
C SER A 12 35.74 -28.54 -53.41
N ALA A 13 34.53 -28.05 -53.13
CA ALA A 13 33.44 -27.79 -54.09
C ALA A 13 32.49 -26.70 -53.52
N LYS A 14 31.57 -26.14 -54.32
CA LYS A 14 30.74 -24.95 -53.96
C LYS A 14 29.23 -25.25 -53.83
N VAL A 15 28.63 -24.69 -52.77
CA VAL A 15 27.35 -23.92 -52.64
C VAL A 15 26.55 -23.75 -53.96
N PRO A 16 25.19 -23.87 -54.01
CA PRO A 16 24.15 -23.60 -52.98
C PRO A 16 23.35 -24.87 -52.53
N ASP A 17 22.34 -24.86 -51.66
CA ASP A 17 21.30 -23.85 -51.28
C ASP A 17 20.78 -24.06 -49.83
N ASN A 18 19.73 -23.34 -49.42
CA ASN A 18 19.12 -23.27 -48.09
C ASN A 18 18.74 -24.63 -47.45
N GLY A 19 19.13 -24.85 -46.18
CA GLY A 19 18.65 -25.99 -45.38
C GLY A 19 19.20 -26.05 -43.94
N GLU A 20 18.30 -25.85 -42.97
CA GLU A 20 18.31 -26.29 -41.55
C GLU A 20 19.55 -26.06 -40.63
N VAL A 21 19.30 -25.43 -39.48
CA VAL A 21 20.23 -25.36 -38.33
C VAL A 21 19.98 -26.55 -37.39
N PRO A 22 21.00 -27.22 -36.81
CA PRO A 22 20.79 -28.42 -35.99
C PRO A 22 19.97 -28.15 -34.71
N SER A 23 18.97 -29.00 -34.46
CA SER A 23 18.20 -28.96 -33.21
C SER A 23 19.04 -29.44 -32.02
N ILE A 24 19.41 -28.53 -31.12
CA ILE A 24 19.92 -28.90 -29.80
C ILE A 24 18.78 -29.57 -29.02
N GLY A 25 19.02 -30.78 -28.52
CA GLY A 25 18.00 -31.60 -27.86
C GLY A 25 17.42 -30.94 -26.62
N ALA A 26 16.10 -30.82 -26.56
CA ALA A 26 15.40 -30.46 -25.32
C ALA A 26 15.55 -31.59 -24.27
N PRO A 27 15.42 -31.27 -22.96
CA PRO A 27 15.27 -32.31 -21.93
C PRO A 27 14.11 -33.24 -22.28
N GLN A 28 14.29 -34.55 -22.07
CA GLN A 28 13.19 -35.50 -22.22
C GLN A 28 12.15 -35.20 -21.15
N ALA A 29 10.94 -34.80 -21.57
CA ALA A 29 9.82 -34.68 -20.66
C ALA A 29 9.40 -36.07 -20.16
N ASP A 30 9.17 -36.21 -18.86
CA ASP A 30 8.70 -37.45 -18.27
C ASP A 30 7.39 -37.92 -18.93
N GLY A 31 7.30 -39.23 -19.22
CA GLY A 31 6.25 -39.82 -20.06
C GLY A 31 4.81 -39.65 -19.54
N HIS A 32 4.64 -39.17 -18.30
CA HIS A 32 3.34 -38.86 -17.73
C HIS A 32 2.61 -37.76 -18.52
N LEU A 33 3.31 -36.67 -18.88
CA LEU A 33 2.67 -35.53 -19.57
C LEU A 33 2.18 -35.90 -20.97
N SER A 34 2.93 -36.74 -21.68
CA SER A 34 2.54 -37.23 -23.01
C SER A 34 1.35 -38.19 -22.96
N THR A 35 1.13 -38.87 -21.84
CA THR A 35 -0.01 -39.79 -21.65
C THR A 35 -1.32 -39.03 -21.42
N ILE A 36 -1.26 -37.88 -20.72
CA ILE A 36 -2.43 -37.01 -20.49
C ILE A 36 -2.84 -36.30 -21.79
N LEU A 37 -1.88 -35.75 -22.55
CA LEU A 37 -2.18 -34.95 -23.75
C LEU A 37 -2.49 -35.78 -25.01
N ASN A 38 -1.96 -37.00 -25.15
CA ASN A 38 -2.22 -37.85 -26.32
C ASN A 38 -3.38 -38.86 -26.12
N GLY A 39 -4.16 -38.74 -25.03
CA GLY A 39 -5.26 -39.66 -24.72
C GLY A 39 -6.41 -39.65 -25.75
N THR A 40 -6.57 -38.57 -26.51
CA THR A 40 -7.62 -38.40 -27.52
C THR A 40 -7.21 -38.95 -28.89
N LYS A 41 -7.52 -40.25 -29.11
CA LYS A 41 -7.79 -40.71 -30.49
C LYS A 41 -8.88 -39.82 -31.09
N ALA A 42 -8.64 -39.30 -32.29
CA ALA A 42 -9.57 -38.38 -32.96
C ALA A 42 -10.97 -39.01 -33.11
N SER A 43 -11.93 -38.47 -32.37
CA SER A 43 -13.33 -38.89 -32.36
C SER A 43 -14.21 -37.64 -32.30
N HIS A 44 -14.99 -37.43 -33.37
CA HIS A 44 -15.96 -36.34 -33.53
C HIS A 44 -15.44 -34.90 -33.33
N THR A 45 -14.70 -34.40 -34.31
CA THR A 45 -14.55 -32.95 -34.54
C THR A 45 -15.87 -32.33 -34.99
N ASN A 46 -16.71 -31.88 -34.04
CA ASN A 46 -17.85 -31.00 -34.33
C ASN A 46 -17.35 -29.58 -34.66
N GLY A 47 -16.83 -29.40 -35.87
CA GLY A 47 -16.36 -28.12 -36.39
C GLY A 47 -15.95 -28.25 -37.85
N THR A 48 -16.68 -27.58 -38.74
CA THR A 48 -16.38 -27.57 -40.19
C THR A 48 -15.05 -26.88 -40.46
N SER A 49 -14.20 -27.52 -41.26
CA SER A 49 -12.84 -27.08 -41.52
C SER A 49 -12.80 -25.86 -42.45
N SER A 50 -12.70 -24.67 -41.84
CA SER A 50 -11.91 -23.58 -42.38
C SER A 50 -11.00 -23.09 -41.24
N PRO A 51 -9.70 -22.87 -41.46
CA PRO A 51 -8.82 -22.30 -40.44
C PRO A 51 -9.38 -20.94 -40.01
N SER A 52 -9.92 -20.87 -38.80
CA SER A 52 -10.39 -19.60 -38.27
C SER A 52 -9.21 -18.65 -38.19
N LYS A 53 -9.34 -17.45 -38.78
CA LYS A 53 -8.40 -16.33 -38.62
C LYS A 53 -8.24 -15.84 -37.17
N TYR A 54 -8.95 -16.46 -36.23
CA TYR A 54 -8.87 -16.26 -34.78
C TYR A 54 -8.40 -17.52 -34.02
N ALA A 55 -7.98 -18.58 -34.71
CA ALA A 55 -7.45 -19.80 -34.09
C ALA A 55 -6.06 -19.53 -33.49
N ILE A 56 -6.00 -19.35 -32.18
CA ILE A 56 -4.74 -19.17 -31.43
C ILE A 56 -4.23 -20.56 -31.04
N PRO A 57 -3.01 -20.96 -31.44
CA PRO A 57 -2.46 -22.26 -31.06
C PRO A 57 -2.17 -22.32 -29.56
N LEU A 58 -2.53 -23.45 -28.94
CA LEU A 58 -2.24 -23.76 -27.54
C LEU A 58 -0.71 -23.77 -27.31
N ASN A 59 -0.28 -23.31 -26.14
CA ASN A 59 1.10 -23.48 -25.70
C ASN A 59 1.22 -24.79 -24.92
N ASN A 60 1.99 -25.75 -25.43
CA ASN A 60 2.10 -27.09 -24.83
C ASN A 60 3.02 -27.14 -23.59
N GLN A 61 3.54 -25.99 -23.12
CA GLN A 61 4.23 -25.85 -21.84
C GLN A 61 3.25 -25.60 -20.69
N LEU A 62 3.69 -25.75 -19.45
CA LEU A 62 2.89 -25.45 -18.26
C LEU A 62 2.68 -23.94 -18.07
N ALA A 63 1.64 -23.56 -17.35
CA ALA A 63 1.34 -22.18 -16.99
C ALA A 63 2.52 -21.53 -16.25
N PHE A 64 2.85 -20.27 -16.60
CA PHE A 64 4.00 -19.52 -16.09
C PHE A 64 5.38 -20.18 -16.31
N THR A 65 5.52 -21.16 -17.21
CA THR A 65 6.85 -21.71 -17.57
C THR A 65 7.75 -20.57 -18.05
N PRO A 66 8.88 -20.29 -17.37
CA PRO A 66 9.73 -19.15 -17.72
C PRO A 66 10.48 -19.40 -19.03
N ARG A 67 10.39 -18.45 -19.97
CA ARG A 67 11.34 -18.40 -21.09
C ARG A 67 12.70 -17.93 -20.57
N LYS A 68 13.80 -18.58 -20.99
CA LYS A 68 15.15 -18.12 -20.62
C LYS A 68 15.44 -16.76 -21.27
N LEU A 69 15.94 -15.81 -20.49
CA LEU A 69 16.27 -14.44 -20.92
C LEU A 69 17.78 -14.21 -20.90
N ARG A 70 18.34 -13.63 -21.96
CA ARG A 70 19.71 -13.12 -21.92
C ARG A 70 19.67 -11.72 -21.30
N VAL A 71 20.57 -11.48 -20.35
CA VAL A 71 20.68 -10.23 -19.58
C VAL A 71 22.12 -9.74 -19.68
N ILE A 72 22.32 -8.58 -20.29
CA ILE A 72 23.63 -7.91 -20.33
C ILE A 72 23.65 -6.78 -19.29
N THR A 73 24.62 -6.82 -18.39
CA THR A 73 24.93 -5.73 -17.46
C THR A 73 26.22 -5.04 -17.90
N ILE A 74 26.28 -3.71 -17.80
CA ILE A 74 27.46 -2.92 -18.23
C ILE A 74 28.09 -2.24 -17.01
N GLY A 75 29.32 -2.65 -16.66
CA GLY A 75 30.13 -2.12 -15.55
C GLY A 75 30.12 -3.00 -14.30
N ALA A 76 31.31 -3.28 -13.74
CA ALA A 76 31.54 -4.14 -12.57
C ALA A 76 31.97 -3.36 -11.30
N GLY A 77 31.40 -2.17 -11.10
CA GLY A 77 31.39 -1.49 -9.80
C GLY A 77 30.31 -2.04 -8.85
N TYR A 78 30.13 -1.38 -7.70
CA TYR A 78 29.06 -1.68 -6.71
C TYR A 78 27.70 -2.00 -7.36
N SER A 79 27.30 -1.23 -8.37
CA SER A 79 26.08 -1.40 -9.15
C SER A 79 25.93 -2.79 -9.79
N GLY A 80 26.91 -3.23 -10.59
CA GLY A 80 26.84 -4.50 -11.32
C GLY A 80 27.05 -5.70 -10.39
N LEU A 81 27.89 -5.55 -9.38
CA LEU A 81 28.13 -6.57 -8.36
C LEU A 81 26.91 -6.79 -7.44
N MET A 82 26.11 -5.75 -7.19
CA MET A 82 24.81 -5.89 -6.53
C MET A 82 23.85 -6.76 -7.35
N VAL A 83 23.78 -6.53 -8.68
CA VAL A 83 22.96 -7.29 -9.62
C VAL A 83 23.42 -8.75 -9.71
N ALA A 84 24.74 -8.98 -9.82
CA ALA A 84 25.34 -10.32 -9.75
C ALA A 84 24.89 -11.06 -8.48
N HIS A 85 25.04 -10.44 -7.31
CA HIS A 85 24.59 -11.04 -6.04
C HIS A 85 23.07 -11.31 -6.00
N LYS A 86 22.23 -10.45 -6.61
CA LYS A 86 20.79 -10.74 -6.72
C LYS A 86 20.54 -12.04 -7.46
N PHE A 87 21.07 -12.17 -8.67
CA PHE A 87 20.80 -13.30 -9.55
C PHE A 87 21.50 -14.60 -9.11
N GLN A 88 22.63 -14.51 -8.40
CA GLN A 88 23.43 -15.67 -8.00
C GLN A 88 23.08 -16.21 -6.61
N HIS A 89 22.69 -15.35 -5.66
CA HIS A 89 22.58 -15.73 -4.23
C HIS A 89 21.24 -15.39 -3.57
N ARG A 90 20.67 -14.20 -3.84
CA ARG A 90 19.43 -13.74 -3.15
C ARG A 90 18.15 -14.27 -3.80
N PHE A 91 18.20 -14.49 -5.11
CA PHE A 91 17.14 -15.05 -5.93
C PHE A 91 17.76 -16.16 -6.79
N PRO A 92 18.16 -17.31 -6.21
CA PRO A 92 18.89 -18.34 -6.91
C PRO A 92 18.11 -18.93 -8.10
N GLU A 93 16.77 -18.85 -8.08
CA GLU A 93 15.86 -19.22 -9.18
C GLU A 93 16.10 -18.40 -10.46
N MET A 94 16.76 -17.24 -10.35
CA MET A 94 17.13 -16.43 -11.52
C MET A 94 18.08 -17.18 -12.46
N GLN A 95 18.90 -18.10 -11.95
CA GLN A 95 19.93 -18.80 -12.72
C GLN A 95 19.36 -19.76 -13.75
N ASP A 96 18.19 -20.33 -13.47
CA ASP A 96 17.46 -21.16 -14.42
C ASP A 96 16.83 -20.29 -15.52
N ILE A 97 16.24 -19.14 -15.14
CA ILE A 97 15.49 -18.27 -16.07
C ILE A 97 16.35 -17.24 -16.83
N ILE A 98 17.63 -17.05 -16.49
CA ILE A 98 18.52 -16.12 -17.22
C ILE A 98 19.84 -16.73 -17.69
N GLU A 99 20.39 -16.16 -18.76
CA GLU A 99 21.82 -16.16 -19.08
C GLU A 99 22.36 -14.75 -18.81
N HIS A 100 23.32 -14.60 -17.90
CA HIS A 100 23.82 -13.30 -17.47
C HIS A 100 25.25 -13.08 -17.96
N LYS A 101 25.53 -11.89 -18.50
CA LYS A 101 26.88 -11.42 -18.85
C LYS A 101 27.09 -10.02 -18.30
N ILE A 102 28.24 -9.76 -17.69
CA ILE A 102 28.64 -8.42 -17.23
C ILE A 102 29.87 -7.99 -18.05
N PHE A 103 29.75 -6.91 -18.81
CA PHE A 103 30.89 -6.34 -19.54
C PHE A 103 31.53 -5.21 -18.75
N GLU A 104 32.82 -5.34 -18.45
CA GLU A 104 33.65 -4.32 -17.80
C GLU A 104 34.81 -3.95 -18.71
N GLY A 105 34.96 -2.67 -19.03
CA GLY A 105 35.97 -2.17 -19.95
C GLY A 105 37.40 -2.21 -19.39
N ARG A 106 37.54 -2.34 -18.06
CA ARG A 106 38.83 -2.40 -17.36
C ARG A 106 39.27 -3.83 -17.03
N SER A 107 40.54 -3.95 -16.63
CA SER A 107 41.19 -5.21 -16.27
C SER A 107 40.85 -5.75 -14.88
N GLU A 108 40.03 -5.03 -14.10
CA GLU A 108 39.61 -5.44 -12.76
C GLU A 108 38.23 -4.85 -12.42
N VAL A 109 37.56 -5.43 -11.41
CA VAL A 109 36.32 -4.94 -10.81
C VAL A 109 36.55 -3.70 -9.93
N GLY A 110 35.49 -2.94 -9.61
CA GLY A 110 35.52 -1.86 -8.61
C GLY A 110 34.91 -0.52 -9.06
N GLY A 111 34.87 -0.26 -10.37
CA GLY A 111 34.33 0.99 -10.92
C GLY A 111 35.08 2.23 -10.42
N THR A 112 34.39 3.22 -9.86
CA THR A 112 34.96 4.48 -9.36
C THR A 112 36.17 4.29 -8.42
N TRP A 113 36.21 3.22 -7.61
CA TRP A 113 37.30 2.95 -6.65
C TRP A 113 38.55 2.32 -7.29
N LEU A 114 38.43 1.73 -8.48
CA LEU A 114 39.56 1.30 -9.30
C LEU A 114 40.19 2.49 -10.07
N VAL A 115 39.39 3.52 -10.38
CA VAL A 115 39.82 4.67 -11.20
C VAL A 115 40.35 5.83 -10.38
N ASN A 116 39.82 6.05 -9.18
CA ASN A 116 40.21 7.15 -8.31
C ASN A 116 41.22 6.67 -7.27
N THR A 117 42.49 6.82 -7.60
CA THR A 117 43.63 6.37 -6.78
C THR A 117 44.51 7.52 -6.29
N TYR A 118 44.07 8.77 -6.46
CA TYR A 118 44.81 9.97 -6.06
C TYR A 118 45.08 10.04 -4.54
N PRO A 119 46.17 10.70 -4.09
CA PRO A 119 46.49 10.85 -2.67
C PRO A 119 45.34 11.44 -1.86
N GLY A 120 44.97 10.77 -0.77
CA GLY A 120 43.88 11.18 0.12
C GLY A 120 42.48 10.74 -0.33
N VAL A 121 42.34 9.96 -1.40
CA VAL A 121 41.04 9.45 -1.86
C VAL A 121 40.32 8.64 -0.76
N GLN A 122 39.12 9.09 -0.41
CA GLN A 122 38.37 8.60 0.76
C GLN A 122 36.85 8.72 0.54
N CYS A 123 36.06 7.86 1.18
CA CYS A 123 34.61 7.99 1.16
C CYS A 123 34.12 9.10 2.13
N ASP A 124 33.10 9.86 1.74
CA ASP A 124 32.42 10.85 2.60
C ASP A 124 31.20 10.29 3.35
N VAL A 125 30.93 8.99 3.18
CA VAL A 125 29.89 8.22 3.88
C VAL A 125 30.57 7.27 4.88
N PRO A 126 30.05 7.10 6.12
CA PRO A 126 30.67 6.20 7.10
C PRO A 126 30.77 4.77 6.56
N ALA A 127 31.95 4.16 6.64
CA ALA A 127 32.32 2.91 5.96
C ALA A 127 31.35 1.76 6.28
N GLN A 128 30.90 1.68 7.54
CA GLN A 128 29.91 0.70 7.99
C GLN A 128 28.57 0.75 7.21
N ILE A 129 28.20 1.88 6.62
CA ILE A 129 26.99 2.02 5.78
C ILE A 129 27.29 2.26 4.29
N TYR A 130 28.58 2.25 3.93
CA TYR A 130 29.12 2.26 2.56
C TYR A 130 29.80 0.90 2.26
N ALA A 131 29.01 -0.16 2.47
CA ALA A 131 29.40 -1.55 2.30
C ALA A 131 28.17 -2.32 1.79
N PHE A 132 28.35 -3.38 1.01
CA PHE A 132 27.26 -4.21 0.50
C PHE A 132 26.32 -4.62 1.66
N PRO A 133 24.98 -4.54 1.52
CA PRO A 133 24.08 -4.84 2.64
C PRO A 133 24.13 -6.31 3.05
N PHE A 134 24.40 -7.19 2.08
CA PHE A 134 24.59 -8.63 2.25
C PHE A 134 25.98 -9.02 2.81
N ASP A 135 27.00 -8.15 2.67
CA ASP A 135 28.38 -8.44 3.11
C ASP A 135 28.95 -7.33 4.01
N PRO A 136 28.46 -7.19 5.26
CA PRO A 136 29.01 -6.23 6.22
C PRO A 136 30.51 -6.48 6.48
N ASN A 137 31.36 -5.45 6.41
CA ASN A 137 32.77 -5.55 6.80
C ASN A 137 32.97 -5.07 8.27
N PRO A 138 33.31 -5.96 9.22
CA PRO A 138 33.58 -5.58 10.61
C PRO A 138 34.96 -4.93 10.80
N ASN A 139 35.88 -5.14 9.84
CA ASN A 139 37.31 -4.86 10.00
C ASN A 139 37.76 -3.49 9.46
N TRP A 140 36.82 -2.63 9.04
CA TRP A 140 37.12 -1.28 8.55
C TRP A 140 38.10 -0.55 9.50
N SER A 141 39.14 0.07 8.94
CA SER A 141 40.24 0.69 9.65
C SER A 141 39.83 1.98 10.36
N HIS A 142 38.99 2.79 9.72
CA HIS A 142 38.54 4.10 10.17
C HIS A 142 37.04 4.33 9.88
N PHE A 143 36.46 5.33 10.54
CA PHE A 143 35.06 5.72 10.38
C PHE A 143 34.69 6.01 8.91
N TYR A 144 35.57 6.75 8.20
CA TYR A 144 35.56 6.89 6.75
C TYR A 144 36.72 6.07 6.15
N ALA A 145 36.41 5.06 5.33
CA ALA A 145 37.42 4.19 4.73
C ALA A 145 38.12 4.85 3.52
N SER A 146 39.39 4.50 3.31
CA SER A 146 40.17 4.95 2.16
C SER A 146 39.74 4.27 0.85
N GLY A 147 40.03 4.88 -0.30
CA GLY A 147 39.68 4.29 -1.60
C GLY A 147 40.36 2.93 -1.85
N ALA A 148 41.61 2.77 -1.42
CA ALA A 148 42.34 1.51 -1.51
C ALA A 148 41.66 0.42 -0.66
N GLU A 149 41.31 0.72 0.59
CA GLU A 149 40.63 -0.21 1.50
C GLU A 149 39.24 -0.61 0.98
N ILE A 150 38.53 0.31 0.33
CA ILE A 150 37.23 0.03 -0.32
C ILE A 150 37.43 -0.86 -1.56
N GLN A 151 38.47 -0.63 -2.37
CA GLN A 151 38.81 -1.48 -3.50
C GLN A 151 39.21 -2.91 -3.05
N GLU A 152 40.02 -3.04 -1.99
CA GLU A 152 40.34 -4.32 -1.36
C GLU A 152 39.09 -5.03 -0.84
N TYR A 153 38.20 -4.32 -0.15
CA TYR A 153 36.92 -4.85 0.31
C TYR A 153 36.05 -5.34 -0.85
N ILE A 154 35.93 -4.58 -1.95
CA ILE A 154 35.17 -5.02 -3.14
C ILE A 154 35.76 -6.31 -3.70
N LYS A 155 37.10 -6.39 -3.88
CA LYS A 155 37.78 -7.61 -4.37
C LYS A 155 37.58 -8.80 -3.43
N ALA A 156 37.62 -8.56 -2.12
CA ALA A 156 37.37 -9.58 -1.10
C ALA A 156 35.91 -10.09 -1.15
N THR A 157 34.92 -9.20 -1.25
CA THR A 157 33.50 -9.57 -1.41
C THR A 157 33.26 -10.32 -2.71
N VAL A 158 33.83 -9.86 -3.84
CA VAL A 158 33.71 -10.54 -5.15
C VAL A 158 34.23 -11.97 -5.05
N LYS A 159 35.43 -12.18 -4.51
CA LYS A 159 36.00 -13.52 -4.31
C LYS A 159 35.22 -14.37 -3.30
N LYS A 160 34.74 -13.77 -2.20
CA LYS A 160 33.97 -14.45 -1.15
C LYS A 160 32.62 -14.98 -1.65
N TRP A 161 31.98 -14.24 -2.55
CA TRP A 161 30.65 -14.55 -3.10
C TRP A 161 30.70 -15.01 -4.57
N ASN A 162 31.89 -15.22 -5.17
CA ASN A 162 32.08 -15.67 -6.55
C ASN A 162 31.31 -14.80 -7.58
N LEU A 163 31.25 -13.48 -7.36
CA LEU A 163 30.44 -12.55 -8.16
C LEU A 163 31.00 -12.30 -9.56
N ASP A 164 32.27 -12.67 -9.77
CA ASP A 164 33.04 -12.61 -11.00
C ASP A 164 32.66 -13.68 -12.04
N ARG A 165 31.84 -14.68 -11.68
CA ARG A 165 31.37 -15.76 -12.56
C ARG A 165 30.88 -15.30 -13.94
N ASP A 166 30.12 -14.20 -13.96
CA ASP A 166 29.46 -13.68 -15.15
C ASP A 166 30.24 -12.52 -15.82
N ILE A 167 31.41 -12.14 -15.27
CA ILE A 167 32.16 -10.94 -15.67
C ILE A 167 33.15 -11.23 -16.79
N GLN A 168 33.07 -10.43 -17.86
CA GLN A 168 34.09 -10.33 -18.90
C GLN A 168 34.78 -8.96 -18.76
N LEU A 169 35.99 -9.01 -18.17
CA LEU A 169 36.91 -7.88 -18.03
C LEU A 169 37.52 -7.52 -19.41
N ASN A 170 38.17 -6.36 -19.51
CA ASN A 170 38.75 -5.82 -20.75
C ASN A 170 37.77 -5.83 -21.95
N THR A 171 36.47 -5.67 -21.69
CA THR A 171 35.39 -5.77 -22.68
C THR A 171 34.57 -4.48 -22.68
N GLN A 172 34.90 -3.57 -23.60
CA GLN A 172 34.27 -2.27 -23.71
C GLN A 172 33.01 -2.34 -24.59
N VAL A 173 31.86 -1.87 -24.09
CA VAL A 173 30.67 -1.64 -24.92
C VAL A 173 30.85 -0.36 -25.74
N THR A 174 30.52 -0.41 -27.04
CA THR A 174 30.71 0.69 -27.99
C THR A 174 29.44 1.09 -28.76
N LYS A 175 28.36 0.30 -28.68
CA LYS A 175 27.02 0.65 -29.17
C LYS A 175 25.97 -0.24 -28.50
N ALA A 176 24.77 0.27 -28.27
CA ALA A 176 23.57 -0.53 -28.03
C ALA A 176 22.42 -0.10 -28.96
N GLU A 177 21.65 -1.04 -29.49
CA GLU A 177 20.60 -0.78 -30.49
C GLU A 177 19.44 -1.79 -30.39
N TRP A 178 18.23 -1.29 -30.13
CA TRP A 178 17.02 -2.08 -29.95
C TRP A 178 16.49 -2.63 -31.28
N GLN A 179 16.47 -3.95 -31.43
CA GLN A 179 15.89 -4.67 -32.55
C GLN A 179 14.39 -4.86 -32.30
N ALA A 180 13.59 -3.90 -32.77
CA ALA A 180 12.18 -3.80 -32.43
C ALA A 180 11.33 -5.00 -32.86
N GLU A 181 11.68 -5.72 -33.93
CA GLU A 181 10.94 -6.92 -34.37
C GLU A 181 11.17 -8.11 -33.43
N GLU A 182 12.44 -8.44 -33.16
CA GLU A 182 12.87 -9.53 -32.27
C GLU A 182 12.55 -9.27 -30.79
N GLY A 183 12.61 -8.01 -30.35
CA GLY A 183 12.48 -7.64 -28.94
C GLY A 183 13.78 -7.83 -28.14
N VAL A 184 14.92 -7.49 -28.74
CA VAL A 184 16.26 -7.64 -28.12
C VAL A 184 17.14 -6.42 -28.35
N TRP A 185 18.04 -6.15 -27.41
CA TRP A 185 19.17 -5.25 -27.59
C TRP A 185 20.30 -5.95 -28.33
N LYS A 186 20.72 -5.38 -29.46
CA LYS A 186 22.03 -5.64 -30.07
C LYS A 186 23.07 -4.76 -29.38
N VAL A 187 24.12 -5.37 -28.83
CA VAL A 187 25.18 -4.70 -28.07
C VAL A 187 26.54 -4.99 -28.72
N SER A 188 27.16 -3.97 -29.32
CA SER A 188 28.49 -4.10 -29.91
C SER A 188 29.56 -3.91 -28.84
N VAL A 189 30.47 -4.87 -28.72
CA VAL A 189 31.56 -4.88 -27.74
C VAL A 189 32.92 -5.08 -28.38
N VAL A 190 33.96 -4.51 -27.77
CA VAL A 190 35.37 -4.67 -28.17
C VAL A 190 36.13 -5.35 -27.03
N HIS A 191 36.81 -6.45 -27.35
CA HIS A 191 37.69 -7.18 -26.43
C HIS A 191 39.01 -7.49 -27.13
N ASP A 192 40.15 -7.15 -26.51
CA ASP A 192 41.50 -7.24 -27.10
C ASP A 192 41.57 -6.69 -28.54
N GLY A 193 40.94 -5.53 -28.77
CA GLY A 193 40.87 -4.86 -30.08
C GLY A 193 39.93 -5.51 -31.11
N LYS A 194 39.30 -6.65 -30.78
CA LYS A 194 38.35 -7.35 -31.67
C LYS A 194 36.92 -6.92 -31.35
N ALA A 195 36.25 -6.34 -32.33
CA ALA A 195 34.82 -6.03 -32.25
C ALA A 195 33.96 -7.27 -32.49
N ARG A 196 32.86 -7.41 -31.75
CA ARG A 196 31.83 -8.45 -31.91
C ARG A 196 30.48 -7.94 -31.40
N ASP A 197 29.40 -8.51 -31.92
CA ASP A 197 28.05 -8.21 -31.46
C ASP A 197 27.55 -9.27 -30.47
N GLU A 198 26.82 -8.84 -29.45
CA GLU A 198 26.10 -9.63 -28.45
C GLU A 198 24.61 -9.24 -28.47
N TYR A 199 23.74 -10.14 -28.00
CA TYR A 199 22.29 -9.96 -28.12
C TYR A 199 21.59 -10.34 -26.81
N ALA A 200 20.72 -9.48 -26.29
CA ALA A 200 20.02 -9.71 -25.03
C ALA A 200 18.59 -9.15 -24.98
N GLU A 201 17.66 -9.89 -24.39
CA GLU A 201 16.30 -9.41 -24.12
C GLU A 201 16.28 -8.23 -23.12
N ILE A 202 17.23 -8.20 -22.19
CA ILE A 202 17.33 -7.20 -21.11
C ILE A 202 18.72 -6.54 -21.11
N LEU A 203 18.77 -5.21 -20.97
CA LEU A 203 20.02 -4.44 -20.87
C LEU A 203 20.05 -3.61 -19.59
N ILE A 204 21.11 -3.73 -18.79
CA ILE A 204 21.26 -3.07 -17.48
C ILE A 204 22.52 -2.19 -17.46
N SER A 205 22.33 -0.87 -17.39
CA SER A 205 23.42 0.09 -17.22
C SER A 205 23.81 0.25 -15.75
N ALA A 206 25.00 -0.26 -15.41
CA ALA A 206 25.61 -0.21 -14.08
C ALA A 206 26.90 0.64 -14.03
N GLN A 207 27.16 1.40 -15.10
CA GLN A 207 28.40 2.15 -15.39
C GLN A 207 28.75 3.24 -14.37
N GLY A 208 27.74 3.79 -13.66
CA GLY A 208 27.92 4.92 -12.74
C GLY A 208 28.02 6.27 -13.45
N VAL A 209 28.29 7.32 -12.68
CA VAL A 209 28.30 8.73 -13.14
C VAL A 209 29.55 9.52 -12.73
N LEU A 210 30.57 8.83 -12.19
CA LEU A 210 31.85 9.37 -11.73
C LEU A 210 32.98 8.47 -12.23
N LEU A 211 33.14 8.44 -13.56
CA LEU A 211 34.07 7.53 -14.26
C LEU A 211 34.92 8.26 -15.31
N HIS A 212 34.30 9.06 -16.18
CA HIS A 212 34.96 9.77 -17.25
C HIS A 212 35.42 11.17 -16.78
N HIS A 213 36.73 11.41 -16.79
CA HIS A 213 37.33 12.66 -16.35
C HIS A 213 36.98 13.84 -17.27
N HIS A 214 36.81 15.04 -16.70
CA HIS A 214 36.61 16.27 -17.47
C HIS A 214 37.82 17.18 -17.34
N TRP A 215 38.70 17.16 -18.35
CA TRP A 215 39.81 18.12 -18.48
C TRP A 215 39.27 19.56 -18.61
N PRO A 216 39.90 20.57 -17.99
CA PRO A 216 39.45 21.96 -18.12
C PRO A 216 39.93 22.56 -19.44
N GLU A 217 39.05 23.32 -20.10
CA GLU A 217 39.33 24.02 -21.37
C GLU A 217 40.16 25.30 -21.15
N ILE A 218 41.36 25.16 -20.58
CA ILE A 218 42.28 26.28 -20.31
C ILE A 218 43.25 26.44 -21.49
N PRO A 219 43.35 27.63 -22.13
CA PRO A 219 44.31 27.89 -23.18
C PRO A 219 45.75 27.61 -22.71
N GLY A 220 46.52 26.85 -23.50
CA GLY A 220 47.91 26.50 -23.20
C GLY A 220 48.13 25.33 -22.24
N LEU A 221 47.08 24.71 -21.69
CA LEU A 221 47.22 23.54 -20.79
C LEU A 221 47.96 22.36 -21.44
N LYS A 222 47.79 22.17 -22.76
CA LYS A 222 48.47 21.12 -23.54
C LYS A 222 49.92 21.45 -23.89
N ASP A 223 50.32 22.70 -23.71
CA ASP A 223 51.63 23.24 -24.12
C ASP A 223 52.58 23.44 -22.92
N PHE A 224 52.07 23.25 -21.71
CA PHE A 224 52.82 23.21 -20.45
C PHE A 224 53.93 22.14 -20.50
N LYS A 225 55.12 22.48 -19.99
CA LYS A 225 56.32 21.64 -20.05
C LYS A 225 56.61 20.88 -18.76
N GLY A 226 55.96 21.27 -17.66
CA GLY A 226 55.94 20.50 -16.41
C GLY A 226 54.97 19.32 -16.48
N HIS A 227 54.72 18.69 -15.33
CA HIS A 227 53.83 17.53 -15.25
C HIS A 227 52.35 17.92 -15.24
N VAL A 228 51.50 17.17 -15.93
CA VAL A 228 50.03 17.38 -15.94
C VAL A 228 49.33 16.08 -15.59
N THR A 229 48.52 16.11 -14.53
CA THR A 229 47.77 14.95 -14.02
C THR A 229 46.31 15.32 -13.73
N HIS A 230 45.40 14.36 -13.78
CA HIS A 230 43.99 14.54 -13.41
C HIS A 230 43.65 13.56 -12.28
N SER A 231 42.80 13.96 -11.33
CA SER A 231 42.50 13.12 -10.14
C SER A 231 42.08 11.68 -10.50
N ALA A 232 41.13 11.53 -11.42
CA ALA A 232 40.66 10.25 -11.95
C ALA A 232 41.58 9.59 -13.03
N ASN A 233 42.83 10.02 -13.15
CA ASN A 233 43.90 9.36 -13.91
C ASN A 233 45.26 9.76 -13.29
N TRP A 234 45.44 9.43 -12.02
CA TRP A 234 46.61 9.84 -11.26
C TRP A 234 47.88 9.10 -11.70
N ASP A 235 48.95 9.84 -11.95
CA ASP A 235 50.29 9.29 -12.17
C ASP A 235 50.96 8.98 -10.82
N HIS A 236 51.29 7.71 -10.60
CA HIS A 236 51.92 7.17 -9.39
C HIS A 236 53.45 7.04 -9.48
N ASP A 237 54.01 7.13 -10.69
CA ASP A 237 55.45 6.99 -10.93
C ASP A 237 56.19 8.34 -10.82
N TYR A 238 55.44 9.45 -10.85
CA TYR A 238 55.96 10.81 -10.70
C TYR A 238 56.21 11.22 -9.23
N ASP A 239 57.41 11.74 -8.92
CA ASP A 239 57.70 12.35 -7.62
C ASP A 239 57.23 13.82 -7.54
N TYR A 240 56.13 14.03 -6.83
CA TYR A 240 55.55 15.34 -6.52
C TYR A 240 56.33 16.13 -5.46
N SER A 241 57.33 15.54 -4.78
CA SER A 241 58.15 16.22 -3.76
C SER A 241 59.05 17.29 -4.37
N ASN A 242 59.34 18.36 -3.63
CA ASN A 242 60.19 19.48 -4.08
C ASN A 242 59.69 20.12 -5.41
N LYS A 243 58.36 20.29 -5.54
CA LYS A 243 57.69 20.90 -6.70
C LYS A 243 56.80 22.07 -6.29
N ARG A 244 56.60 23.02 -7.20
CA ARG A 244 55.52 24.01 -7.16
C ARG A 244 54.29 23.43 -7.86
N ILE A 245 53.17 23.29 -7.15
CA ILE A 245 52.01 22.51 -7.57
C ILE A 245 50.77 23.39 -7.67
N ALA A 246 50.22 23.55 -8.88
CA ALA A 246 48.89 24.11 -9.08
C ALA A 246 47.83 23.01 -8.93
N VAL A 247 46.93 23.13 -7.94
CA VAL A 247 45.75 22.25 -7.85
C VAL A 247 44.52 23.03 -8.31
N ILE A 248 43.94 22.64 -9.45
CA ILE A 248 42.80 23.32 -10.07
C ILE A 248 41.50 22.64 -9.60
N GLY A 249 40.74 23.35 -8.76
CA GLY A 249 39.44 22.94 -8.25
C GLY A 249 39.40 22.62 -6.75
N ASN A 250 38.23 22.82 -6.14
CA ASN A 250 37.87 22.52 -4.75
C ASN A 250 36.56 21.70 -4.65
N GLY A 251 36.37 20.76 -5.58
CA GLY A 251 35.47 19.63 -5.38
C GLY A 251 36.11 18.58 -4.45
N SER A 252 35.43 17.45 -4.22
CA SER A 252 35.89 16.41 -3.28
C SER A 252 37.34 15.96 -3.52
N SER A 253 37.75 15.75 -4.78
CA SER A 253 39.14 15.42 -5.11
C SER A 253 40.13 16.53 -4.74
N GLY A 254 39.83 17.80 -5.01
CA GLY A 254 40.71 18.91 -4.64
C GLY A 254 40.85 19.05 -3.12
N ILE A 255 39.72 18.91 -2.42
CA ILE A 255 39.63 18.89 -0.95
C ILE A 255 40.48 17.76 -0.34
N GLN A 256 40.55 16.60 -0.99
CA GLN A 256 41.33 15.45 -0.54
C GLN A 256 42.82 15.51 -0.94
N ILE A 257 43.15 16.08 -2.11
CA ILE A 257 44.51 16.13 -2.65
C ILE A 257 45.36 17.23 -1.98
N VAL A 258 44.82 18.45 -1.81
CA VAL A 258 45.58 19.61 -1.27
C VAL A 258 46.28 19.27 0.07
N PRO A 259 45.62 18.64 1.06
CA PRO A 259 46.25 18.26 2.33
C PRO A 259 47.32 17.18 2.25
N GLN A 260 47.44 16.46 1.12
CA GLN A 260 48.54 15.52 0.92
C GLN A 260 49.70 16.20 0.19
N MET A 261 49.40 17.01 -0.83
CA MET A 261 50.42 17.79 -1.54
C MET A 261 51.14 18.76 -0.59
N ALA A 262 50.41 19.48 0.27
CA ALA A 262 51.02 20.44 1.21
C ALA A 262 51.92 19.80 2.29
N LYS A 263 51.80 18.48 2.50
CA LYS A 263 52.63 17.70 3.45
C LYS A 263 53.87 17.06 2.81
N LEU A 264 54.03 17.12 1.50
CA LEU A 264 55.21 16.56 0.83
C LEU A 264 56.46 17.39 1.15
N PRO A 265 57.66 16.78 1.19
CA PRO A 265 58.89 17.52 1.43
C PRO A 265 59.14 18.57 0.35
N GLY A 266 59.39 19.82 0.76
CA GLY A 266 59.85 20.90 -0.12
C GLY A 266 58.84 21.41 -1.15
N THR A 267 57.56 21.03 -1.08
CA THR A 267 56.54 21.49 -2.02
C THR A 267 55.95 22.85 -1.65
N ASP A 268 55.66 23.66 -2.66
CA ASP A 268 54.78 24.83 -2.57
C ASP A 268 53.50 24.54 -3.36
N VAL A 269 52.33 24.78 -2.78
CA VAL A 269 51.04 24.40 -3.36
C VAL A 269 50.16 25.63 -3.49
N THR A 270 49.60 25.88 -4.69
CA THR A 270 48.55 26.88 -4.89
C THR A 270 47.26 26.18 -5.33
N ASN A 271 46.19 26.32 -4.54
CA ASN A 271 44.85 25.85 -4.95
C ASN A 271 44.08 26.96 -5.66
N PHE A 272 43.70 26.69 -6.90
CA PHE A 272 42.91 27.58 -7.77
C PHE A 272 41.44 27.19 -7.66
N ILE A 273 40.64 28.03 -7.02
CA ILE A 273 39.21 27.80 -6.78
C ILE A 273 38.34 28.73 -7.63
N ARG A 274 37.12 28.29 -7.96
CA ARG A 274 36.11 29.10 -8.67
C ARG A 274 35.08 29.71 -7.69
N GLY A 275 35.36 29.66 -6.40
CA GLY A 275 34.47 30.06 -5.31
C GLY A 275 34.31 28.97 -4.22
N PRO A 276 33.68 29.31 -3.09
CA PRO A 276 33.66 28.50 -1.87
C PRO A 276 32.84 27.19 -1.99
N THR A 277 33.10 26.24 -1.08
CA THR A 277 32.40 24.95 -0.92
C THR A 277 32.28 24.62 0.58
N TRP A 278 31.15 24.07 1.04
CA TRP A 278 30.97 23.65 2.44
C TRP A 278 31.86 22.47 2.81
N VAL A 279 32.83 22.72 3.69
CA VAL A 279 33.74 21.70 4.26
C VAL A 279 33.45 21.58 5.76
N THR A 280 32.58 20.64 6.13
CA THR A 280 32.01 20.56 7.49
C THR A 280 31.42 19.17 7.78
N TYR A 281 31.28 18.82 9.06
CA TYR A 281 30.55 17.64 9.54
C TYR A 281 29.48 18.03 10.56
N ARG A 282 28.21 17.63 10.31
CA ARG A 282 27.06 17.94 11.19
C ARG A 282 27.18 17.34 12.60
N VAL A 283 27.89 16.23 12.73
CA VAL A 283 28.20 15.53 13.98
C VAL A 283 29.61 14.96 13.80
N SER A 284 30.50 15.13 14.79
CA SER A 284 31.87 14.64 14.61
C SER A 284 31.91 13.11 14.47
N PRO A 285 32.81 12.56 13.64
CA PRO A 285 33.04 11.11 13.54
C PRO A 285 33.32 10.45 14.90
N SER A 286 34.09 11.10 15.78
CA SER A 286 34.26 10.65 17.16
C SER A 286 32.96 10.61 17.96
N THR A 287 32.10 11.63 17.86
CA THR A 287 30.76 11.61 18.48
C THR A 287 29.89 10.48 17.92
N HIS A 288 30.06 10.13 16.65
CA HIS A 288 29.41 8.96 16.04
C HIS A 288 29.86 7.63 16.65
N LEU A 289 31.08 7.55 17.18
CA LEU A 289 31.64 6.40 17.92
C LEU A 289 31.52 6.55 19.46
N GLY A 290 30.85 7.61 19.96
CA GLY A 290 30.72 7.86 21.40
C GLY A 290 32.01 8.32 22.10
N ARG A 291 33.00 8.82 21.34
CA ARG A 291 34.31 9.25 21.84
C ARG A 291 34.35 10.76 22.11
N PRO A 292 35.11 11.23 23.12
CA PRO A 292 35.19 12.65 23.50
C PRO A 292 36.22 13.49 22.72
N SER A 293 36.95 12.92 21.76
CA SER A 293 37.86 13.67 20.87
C SER A 293 37.08 14.38 19.75
N ASP A 294 37.65 15.42 19.14
CA ASP A 294 37.22 15.90 17.81
C ASP A 294 38.17 15.42 16.72
N GLU A 295 38.46 14.12 16.72
CA GLU A 295 39.26 13.49 15.67
C GLU A 295 38.45 13.46 14.37
N SER A 296 39.00 14.03 13.30
CA SER A 296 38.31 14.27 12.03
C SER A 296 38.03 12.99 11.22
N ASN A 297 38.75 11.90 11.50
CA ASN A 297 38.46 10.56 11.01
C ASN A 297 39.07 9.48 11.94
N PRO A 298 38.38 9.09 13.03
CA PRO A 298 38.91 8.16 14.02
C PRO A 298 39.04 6.74 13.48
N SER A 299 40.09 6.05 13.91
CA SER A 299 40.29 4.61 13.68
C SER A 299 39.32 3.77 14.52
N TYR A 300 38.84 2.64 13.97
CA TYR A 300 38.11 1.65 14.77
C TYR A 300 39.10 0.87 15.64
N LEU A 301 38.76 0.68 16.92
CA LEU A 301 39.58 -0.09 17.87
C LEU A 301 39.49 -1.58 17.55
N GLU A 302 40.54 -2.34 17.84
CA GLU A 302 40.53 -3.81 17.66
C GLU A 302 39.43 -4.49 18.50
N SER A 303 39.05 -3.92 19.64
CA SER A 303 37.89 -4.36 20.42
C SER A 303 36.55 -4.10 19.73
N GLU A 304 36.40 -2.98 19.03
CA GLU A 304 35.19 -2.65 18.25
C GLU A 304 35.09 -3.55 17.02
N LYS A 305 36.18 -3.73 16.27
CA LYS A 305 36.25 -4.65 15.11
C LYS A 305 35.92 -6.09 15.53
N LYS A 306 36.48 -6.53 16.66
CA LYS A 306 36.21 -7.86 17.23
C LYS A 306 34.75 -8.02 17.64
N GLU A 307 34.16 -7.06 18.35
CA GLU A 307 32.73 -7.09 18.70
C GLU A 307 31.84 -7.08 17.44
N PHE A 308 32.18 -6.32 16.40
CA PHE A 308 31.43 -6.36 15.14
C PHE A 308 31.55 -7.70 14.40
N ALA A 309 32.69 -8.40 14.51
CA ALA A 309 32.91 -9.71 13.90
C ALA A 309 32.25 -10.86 14.69
N GLU A 310 32.32 -10.83 16.02
CA GLU A 310 31.76 -11.86 16.91
C GLU A 310 30.26 -11.67 17.18
N ASN A 311 29.74 -10.43 17.10
CA ASN A 311 28.35 -10.10 17.39
C ASN A 311 27.66 -9.33 16.24
N PRO A 312 27.05 -10.07 15.27
CA PRO A 312 26.29 -9.47 14.18
C PRO A 312 25.12 -8.56 14.61
N THR A 313 24.63 -8.67 15.85
CA THR A 313 23.55 -7.80 16.36
C THR A 313 24.09 -6.41 16.67
N THR A 314 25.23 -6.31 17.37
CA THR A 314 25.90 -5.03 17.64
C THR A 314 26.27 -4.32 16.34
N MET A 315 26.84 -5.05 15.39
CA MET A 315 27.16 -4.50 14.07
C MET A 315 25.92 -4.01 13.31
N ARG A 316 24.84 -4.80 13.29
CA ARG A 316 23.56 -4.42 12.67
C ARG A 316 22.99 -3.14 13.30
N ASP A 317 23.07 -3.01 14.62
CA ASP A 317 22.52 -1.87 15.34
C ASP A 317 23.36 -0.60 15.22
N HIS A 318 24.69 -0.73 15.12
CA HIS A 318 25.58 0.38 14.74
C HIS A 318 25.23 0.91 13.33
N ARG A 319 25.13 0.01 12.33
CA ARG A 319 24.69 0.37 10.96
C ARG A 319 23.30 1.03 10.97
N ARG A 320 22.34 0.45 11.71
CA ARG A 320 20.96 0.97 11.87
C ARG A 320 20.92 2.36 12.49
N ALA A 321 21.76 2.64 13.49
CA ALA A 321 21.84 3.95 14.14
C ALA A 321 22.35 5.04 13.17
N ILE A 322 23.39 4.74 12.39
CA ILE A 322 23.94 5.67 11.39
C ILE A 322 22.91 5.93 10.27
N ILE A 323 22.29 4.89 9.70
CA ILE A 323 21.27 5.03 8.64
C ILE A 323 20.05 5.83 9.15
N SER A 324 19.61 5.58 10.38
CA SER A 324 18.50 6.31 11.01
C SER A 324 18.83 7.79 11.20
N ARG A 325 20.05 8.12 11.67
CA ARG A 325 20.51 9.50 11.84
C ARG A 325 20.64 10.25 10.50
N SER A 326 21.22 9.59 9.49
CA SER A 326 21.33 10.13 8.12
C SER A 326 19.94 10.38 7.49
N THR A 327 19.04 9.41 7.58
CA THR A 327 17.67 9.52 7.05
C THR A 327 16.88 10.65 7.75
N LYS A 328 16.99 10.78 9.08
CA LYS A 328 16.36 11.88 9.83
C LYS A 328 16.93 13.26 9.49
N ALA A 329 18.18 13.33 9.02
CA ALA A 329 18.84 14.57 8.65
C ALA A 329 18.29 15.20 7.35
N PHE A 330 17.42 14.51 6.58
CA PHE A 330 16.83 15.04 5.35
C PHE A 330 16.16 16.42 5.53
N ARG A 331 15.58 16.69 6.71
CA ARG A 331 14.99 18.01 7.04
C ARG A 331 15.96 19.19 6.88
N MET A 332 17.26 18.97 6.99
CA MET A 332 18.28 20.00 6.77
C MET A 332 18.32 20.50 5.32
N PHE A 333 17.83 19.72 4.35
CA PHE A 333 17.78 20.15 2.95
C PHE A 333 16.55 21.00 2.60
N ILE A 334 15.64 21.29 3.55
CA ILE A 334 14.46 22.14 3.31
C ILE A 334 14.87 23.62 3.40
N LYS A 335 14.66 24.38 2.31
CA LYS A 335 14.96 25.81 2.23
C LYS A 335 14.26 26.59 3.33
N GLY A 336 14.94 27.59 3.90
CA GLY A 336 14.39 28.47 4.93
C GLY A 336 14.01 27.80 6.26
N SER A 337 14.22 26.50 6.43
CA SER A 337 13.90 25.79 7.68
C SER A 337 14.92 26.13 8.78
N ASP A 338 14.46 26.19 10.04
CA ASP A 338 15.34 26.44 11.20
C ASP A 338 16.50 25.43 11.25
N THR A 339 16.23 24.16 10.92
CA THR A 339 17.26 23.10 10.87
C THR A 339 18.34 23.36 9.82
N ASN A 340 18.02 24.06 8.71
CA ASN A 340 19.04 24.50 7.75
C ASN A 340 19.79 25.73 8.29
N ILE A 341 19.07 26.73 8.78
CA ILE A 341 19.64 28.00 9.27
C ILE A 341 20.59 27.77 10.47
N GLU A 342 20.21 26.93 11.43
CA GLU A 342 21.06 26.50 12.55
C GLU A 342 22.25 25.68 12.05
N GLY A 343 22.03 24.76 11.11
CA GLY A 343 23.08 23.96 10.50
C GLY A 343 24.13 24.81 9.79
N GLN A 344 23.70 25.86 9.08
CA GLN A 344 24.58 26.80 8.41
C GLN A 344 25.34 27.68 9.39
N LYS A 345 24.71 28.19 10.46
CA LYS A 345 25.41 28.90 11.54
C LYS A 345 26.51 28.03 12.18
N PHE A 346 26.22 26.76 12.44
CA PHE A 346 27.19 25.79 12.95
C PHE A 346 28.33 25.53 11.95
N ALA A 347 28.01 25.35 10.66
CA ALA A 347 29.01 25.15 9.60
C ALA A 347 29.93 26.36 9.44
N VAL A 348 29.38 27.58 9.46
CA VAL A 348 30.18 28.83 9.43
C VAL A 348 31.13 28.90 10.62
N ALA A 349 30.66 28.62 11.84
CA ALA A 349 31.50 28.60 13.03
C ALA A 349 32.67 27.59 12.92
N GLN A 350 32.36 26.33 12.58
CA GLN A 350 33.35 25.25 12.42
C GLN A 350 34.37 25.55 11.29
N MET A 351 33.93 26.13 10.17
CA MET A 351 34.84 26.53 9.09
C MET A 351 35.71 27.72 9.50
N SER A 352 35.18 28.68 10.27
CA SER A 352 35.94 29.84 10.75
C SER A 352 37.04 29.42 11.74
N GLU A 353 36.72 28.52 12.67
CA GLU A 353 37.65 27.96 13.65
C GLU A 353 38.81 27.20 12.95
N LYS A 354 38.48 26.34 11.97
CA LYS A 354 39.48 25.61 11.18
C LYS A 354 40.36 26.49 10.27
N LEU A 355 39.92 27.71 9.99
CA LEU A 355 40.68 28.74 9.28
C LEU A 355 41.37 29.74 10.22
N GLY A 356 41.48 29.43 11.52
CA GLY A 356 42.13 30.29 12.51
C GLY A 356 41.46 31.66 12.69
N HIS A 357 40.20 31.79 12.25
CA HIS A 357 39.46 33.06 12.11
C HIS A 357 40.14 34.11 11.20
N ASP A 358 41.00 33.70 10.25
CA ASP A 358 41.56 34.62 9.25
C ASP A 358 40.43 35.20 8.37
N PRO A 359 40.26 36.54 8.31
CA PRO A 359 39.13 37.16 7.62
C PRO A 359 39.20 37.02 6.10
N VAL A 360 40.39 36.89 5.51
CA VAL A 360 40.60 36.74 4.06
C VAL A 360 40.31 35.31 3.63
N LEU A 361 40.77 34.32 4.41
CA LEU A 361 40.45 32.91 4.16
C LEU A 361 38.96 32.64 4.38
N CYS A 362 38.36 33.19 5.43
CA CYS A 362 36.93 33.03 5.72
C CYS A 362 36.05 33.57 4.57
N GLU A 363 36.30 34.79 4.09
CA GLU A 363 35.55 35.42 2.98
C GLU A 363 35.67 34.62 1.66
N LYS A 364 36.80 33.94 1.43
CA LYS A 364 37.05 33.15 0.21
C LYS A 364 36.53 31.71 0.26
N LEU A 365 36.52 31.07 1.44
CA LEU A 365 36.22 29.65 1.59
C LEU A 365 34.84 29.35 2.17
N ILE A 366 34.24 30.26 2.95
CA ILE A 366 32.92 30.04 3.55
C ILE A 366 31.82 30.42 2.53
N PRO A 367 30.90 29.50 2.17
CA PRO A 367 29.85 29.81 1.21
C PRO A 367 28.78 30.78 1.73
N LYS A 368 28.24 31.58 0.81
CA LYS A 368 27.15 32.53 1.04
C LYS A 368 25.78 32.00 0.57
N TRP A 369 25.71 30.73 0.20
CA TRP A 369 24.54 30.02 -0.32
C TRP A 369 24.22 28.78 0.53
N ASP A 370 22.95 28.35 0.54
CA ASP A 370 22.40 27.41 1.53
C ASP A 370 23.23 26.13 1.77
N LEU A 371 23.39 25.77 3.05
CA LEU A 371 24.04 24.53 3.45
C LEU A 371 23.33 23.33 2.79
N GLY A 372 24.10 22.50 2.07
CA GLY A 372 23.60 21.31 1.39
C GLY A 372 23.25 21.48 -0.10
N CYS A 373 23.27 22.70 -0.67
CA CYS A 373 23.04 22.93 -2.11
C CYS A 373 24.05 22.16 -3.00
N ARG A 374 25.31 22.09 -2.57
CA ARG A 374 26.28 21.06 -2.99
C ARG A 374 26.35 19.96 -1.93
N ARG A 375 26.81 18.76 -2.33
CA ARG A 375 27.21 17.71 -1.39
C ARG A 375 28.23 18.25 -0.38
N VAL A 376 27.89 18.19 0.90
CA VAL A 376 28.79 18.57 2.00
C VAL A 376 29.87 17.50 2.14
N THR A 377 31.14 17.92 2.20
CA THR A 377 32.30 17.00 2.29
C THR A 377 33.03 17.26 3.61
N PRO A 378 33.37 16.24 4.43
CA PRO A 378 34.06 16.47 5.71
C PRO A 378 35.47 17.07 5.58
N GLY A 379 36.17 16.80 4.47
CA GLY A 379 37.47 17.37 4.09
C GLY A 379 38.56 17.48 5.17
N PRO A 380 38.98 16.36 5.83
CA PRO A 380 39.96 16.42 6.91
C PRO A 380 41.28 17.11 6.52
N GLY A 381 41.59 18.23 7.17
CA GLY A 381 42.83 18.98 6.96
C GLY A 381 42.82 19.96 5.79
N TYR A 382 41.73 20.09 5.03
CA TYR A 382 41.68 20.99 3.87
C TYR A 382 41.72 22.47 4.25
N LEU A 383 40.91 22.88 5.22
CA LEU A 383 40.88 24.26 5.68
C LEU A 383 42.17 24.60 6.45
N GLU A 384 42.60 23.66 7.28
CA GLU A 384 43.80 23.73 8.11
C GLU A 384 45.09 23.79 7.26
N SER A 385 45.08 23.30 6.02
CA SER A 385 46.23 23.38 5.11
C SER A 385 46.58 24.82 4.73
N PHE A 386 45.61 25.72 4.60
CA PHE A 386 45.85 27.13 4.24
C PHE A 386 46.47 27.96 5.38
N LEU A 387 46.70 27.35 6.55
CA LEU A 387 47.49 27.93 7.65
C LEU A 387 48.97 27.53 7.57
N LEU A 388 49.35 26.68 6.61
CA LEU A 388 50.75 26.30 6.36
C LEU A 388 51.42 27.33 5.42
N PRO A 389 52.70 27.68 5.65
CA PRO A 389 53.40 28.72 4.89
C PRO A 389 53.65 28.38 3.42
N ASN A 390 53.38 27.14 3.00
CA ASN A 390 53.60 26.59 1.66
C ASN A 390 52.30 26.19 0.94
N CYS A 391 51.12 26.63 1.42
CA CYS A 391 49.83 26.27 0.84
C CYS A 391 48.91 27.49 0.64
N HIS A 392 48.91 28.01 -0.58
CA HIS A 392 48.27 29.27 -0.97
C HIS A 392 46.89 29.04 -1.61
N LEU A 393 46.03 30.04 -1.52
CA LEU A 393 44.69 30.04 -2.12
C LEU A 393 44.51 31.19 -3.11
N THR A 394 44.01 30.88 -4.31
CA THR A 394 43.53 31.89 -5.25
C THR A 394 42.14 31.56 -5.78
N ASP A 395 41.27 32.56 -5.73
CA ASP A 395 39.90 32.65 -6.25
C ASP A 395 39.82 33.42 -7.57
N SER A 396 40.96 33.92 -8.04
CA SER A 396 41.12 34.63 -9.32
C SER A 396 41.06 33.64 -10.49
N GLY A 397 40.23 33.95 -11.49
CA GLY A 397 40.02 33.06 -12.64
C GLY A 397 41.29 32.87 -13.47
N ILE A 398 41.61 31.62 -13.83
CA ILE A 398 42.71 31.29 -14.73
C ILE A 398 42.34 31.80 -16.14
N THR A 399 43.25 32.55 -16.76
CA THR A 399 43.09 33.09 -18.12
C THR A 399 43.80 32.24 -19.17
N LYS A 400 44.98 31.71 -18.82
CA LYS A 400 45.79 30.79 -19.64
C LYS A 400 46.83 30.07 -18.78
N ILE A 401 47.46 29.06 -19.36
CA ILE A 401 48.71 28.45 -18.90
C ILE A 401 49.78 28.76 -19.94
N SER A 402 51.00 29.06 -19.51
CA SER A 402 52.21 29.11 -20.34
C SER A 402 53.10 27.91 -20.06
N GLU A 403 54.22 27.78 -20.76
CA GLU A 403 55.13 26.63 -20.67
C GLU A 403 55.55 26.23 -19.24
N ASN A 404 55.57 27.18 -18.29
CA ASN A 404 56.02 27.01 -16.90
C ASN A 404 55.12 27.67 -15.84
N ALA A 405 53.93 28.19 -16.18
CA ALA A 405 53.15 29.01 -15.24
C ALA A 405 51.65 29.09 -15.53
N VAL A 406 50.85 29.28 -14.47
CA VAL A 406 49.41 29.60 -14.53
C VAL A 406 49.21 31.12 -14.44
N HIS A 407 48.40 31.69 -15.33
CA HIS A 407 48.12 33.13 -15.39
C HIS A 407 46.69 33.42 -14.94
N THR A 408 46.49 34.36 -14.02
CA THR A 408 45.17 34.68 -13.44
C THR A 408 44.67 36.07 -13.83
N ALA A 409 43.36 36.29 -13.68
CA ALA A 409 42.66 37.49 -14.16
C ALA A 409 43.05 38.79 -13.41
N ASP A 410 43.59 38.66 -12.20
CA ASP A 410 44.19 39.75 -11.40
C ASP A 410 45.65 40.05 -11.79
N GLY A 411 46.14 39.50 -12.91
CA GLY A 411 47.45 39.78 -13.49
C GLY A 411 48.62 39.06 -12.82
N LYS A 412 48.36 38.14 -11.88
CA LYS A 412 49.40 37.31 -11.27
C LYS A 412 49.84 36.17 -12.20
N VAL A 413 51.09 35.79 -12.04
CA VAL A 413 51.73 34.65 -12.70
C VAL A 413 52.23 33.72 -11.61
N HIS A 414 51.69 32.51 -11.57
CA HIS A 414 52.08 31.46 -10.64
C HIS A 414 52.97 30.47 -11.39
N GLU A 415 54.29 30.59 -11.26
CA GLU A 415 55.21 29.58 -11.81
C GLU A 415 55.03 28.25 -11.09
N VAL A 416 54.82 27.18 -11.85
CA VAL A 416 54.57 25.83 -11.33
C VAL A 416 55.25 24.76 -12.17
N ASP A 417 55.60 23.67 -11.51
CA ASP A 417 56.27 22.50 -12.10
C ASP A 417 55.27 21.36 -12.34
N VAL A 418 54.11 21.40 -11.67
CA VAL A 418 53.01 20.42 -11.78
C VAL A 418 51.65 21.12 -11.84
N VAL A 419 50.77 20.66 -12.73
CA VAL A 419 49.34 21.03 -12.78
C VAL A 419 48.49 19.79 -12.49
N VAL A 420 47.75 19.84 -11.38
CA VAL A 420 46.78 18.83 -10.95
C VAL A 420 45.37 19.31 -11.28
N CYS A 421 44.71 18.66 -12.24
CA CYS A 421 43.31 18.89 -12.55
C CYS A 421 42.42 18.08 -11.60
N ALA A 422 41.87 18.74 -10.58
CA ALA A 422 40.84 18.19 -9.68
C ALA A 422 39.43 18.62 -10.13
N THR A 423 39.21 18.64 -11.46
CA THR A 423 38.10 19.32 -12.13
C THR A 423 36.83 18.49 -12.22
N GLY A 424 36.91 17.18 -11.96
CA GLY A 424 35.76 16.29 -11.79
C GLY A 424 35.49 15.40 -13.00
N PHE A 425 34.22 15.19 -13.30
CA PHE A 425 33.75 14.19 -14.27
C PHE A 425 32.69 14.79 -15.18
N ASP A 426 32.43 14.13 -16.30
CA ASP A 426 31.16 14.34 -17.03
C ASP A 426 29.99 13.82 -16.17
N THR A 427 29.13 14.75 -15.73
CA THR A 427 27.90 14.45 -14.98
C THR A 427 26.64 14.81 -15.77
N SER A 428 26.70 14.77 -17.11
CA SER A 428 25.56 15.00 -18.01
C SER A 428 24.52 13.88 -17.97
N HIS A 429 24.86 12.72 -17.40
CA HIS A 429 24.14 11.44 -17.54
C HIS A 429 24.01 10.91 -18.98
N CYS A 430 24.55 11.60 -19.99
CA CYS A 430 24.49 11.16 -21.38
C CYS A 430 25.37 9.91 -21.59
N PRO A 431 24.87 8.86 -22.27
CA PRO A 431 25.72 7.74 -22.69
C PRO A 431 26.88 8.20 -23.58
N HIS A 432 28.11 7.77 -23.26
CA HIS A 432 29.31 8.10 -24.05
C HIS A 432 29.42 7.36 -25.39
N TYR A 433 28.47 6.46 -25.68
CA TYR A 433 28.31 5.76 -26.95
C TYR A 433 26.81 5.70 -27.31
N PRO A 434 26.43 5.50 -28.58
CA PRO A 434 25.03 5.51 -28.98
C PRO A 434 24.24 4.38 -28.31
N ILE A 435 23.15 4.74 -27.64
CA ILE A 435 22.12 3.83 -27.15
C ILE A 435 20.84 4.18 -27.91
N ILE A 436 20.52 3.36 -28.90
CA ILE A 436 19.43 3.58 -29.86
C ILE A 436 18.23 2.72 -29.46
N GLY A 437 17.15 3.36 -29.04
CA GLY A 437 15.92 2.72 -28.57
C GLY A 437 14.88 2.51 -29.66
N ALA A 438 13.62 2.42 -29.24
CA ALA A 438 12.46 2.32 -30.12
C ALA A 438 12.39 3.53 -31.08
N GLY A 439 11.90 3.31 -32.30
CA GLY A 439 11.80 4.35 -33.33
C GLY A 439 13.13 4.95 -33.80
N GLY A 440 14.28 4.41 -33.37
CA GLY A 440 15.61 4.99 -33.66
C GLY A 440 16.00 6.17 -32.75
N VAL A 441 15.29 6.37 -31.63
CA VAL A 441 15.61 7.44 -30.66
C VAL A 441 16.98 7.20 -30.03
N ASP A 442 17.86 8.20 -30.07
CA ASP A 442 19.19 8.14 -29.48
C ASP A 442 19.19 8.79 -28.09
N LEU A 443 19.43 7.99 -27.05
CA LEU A 443 19.39 8.45 -25.66
C LEU A 443 20.43 9.55 -25.37
N ALA A 444 21.59 9.50 -26.01
CA ALA A 444 22.64 10.51 -25.83
C ALA A 444 22.28 11.85 -26.50
N LYS A 445 21.47 11.83 -27.57
CA LYS A 445 20.90 13.05 -28.15
C LYS A 445 19.72 13.58 -27.31
N SER A 446 18.85 12.69 -26.83
CA SER A 446 17.69 13.04 -26.00
C SER A 446 18.11 13.75 -24.71
N TRP A 447 19.05 13.18 -23.96
CA TRP A 447 19.48 13.69 -22.65
C TRP A 447 20.53 14.82 -22.72
N LYS A 448 21.00 15.19 -23.92
CA LYS A 448 22.03 16.21 -24.15
C LYS A 448 21.72 17.52 -23.43
N ASP A 449 20.46 17.94 -23.45
CA ASP A 449 20.03 19.25 -22.97
C ASP A 449 19.18 19.15 -21.68
N ASP A 450 18.31 18.13 -21.54
CA ASP A 450 17.66 17.78 -20.26
C ASP A 450 17.50 16.26 -20.10
N ALA A 451 18.10 15.70 -19.04
CA ALA A 451 18.11 14.26 -18.77
C ALA A 451 16.91 13.87 -17.88
N ARG A 452 15.95 13.13 -18.45
CA ARG A 452 14.69 12.74 -17.79
C ARG A 452 14.57 11.21 -17.69
N SER A 453 14.22 10.75 -16.49
CA SER A 453 14.11 9.32 -16.15
C SER A 453 12.84 9.03 -15.35
N TYR A 454 12.38 7.78 -15.37
CA TYR A 454 11.44 7.24 -14.39
C TYR A 454 12.22 6.68 -13.19
N LEU A 455 12.10 7.31 -12.02
CA LEU A 455 12.67 6.86 -10.73
C LEU A 455 14.21 6.59 -10.73
N SER A 456 15.00 7.16 -11.65
CA SER A 456 16.41 6.75 -11.87
C SER A 456 16.59 5.30 -12.36
N VAL A 457 15.49 4.60 -12.70
CA VAL A 457 15.47 3.16 -13.06
C VAL A 457 15.36 2.96 -14.58
N LEU A 458 14.50 3.72 -15.27
CA LEU A 458 14.21 3.55 -16.70
C LEU A 458 14.12 4.91 -17.43
N SER A 459 14.05 4.88 -18.77
CA SER A 459 13.68 6.01 -19.62
C SER A 459 12.59 5.61 -20.63
N ALA A 460 11.84 6.58 -21.14
CA ALA A 460 10.93 6.34 -22.26
C ALA A 460 11.74 6.04 -23.54
N ASP A 461 11.08 5.49 -24.56
CA ASP A 461 11.68 5.00 -25.82
C ASP A 461 12.81 3.96 -25.69
N MET A 462 13.09 3.44 -24.48
CA MET A 462 14.20 2.50 -24.23
C MET A 462 13.67 1.19 -23.64
N PRO A 463 13.08 0.28 -24.46
CA PRO A 463 12.39 -0.90 -23.95
C PRO A 463 13.37 -1.88 -23.30
N ASN A 464 12.99 -2.48 -22.17
CA ASN A 464 13.84 -3.41 -21.40
C ASN A 464 15.22 -2.86 -20.99
N TYR A 465 15.43 -1.53 -21.05
CA TYR A 465 16.66 -0.87 -20.62
C TYR A 465 16.52 -0.34 -19.20
N PHE A 466 17.32 -0.90 -18.29
CA PHE A 466 17.34 -0.58 -16.88
C PHE A 466 18.64 0.16 -16.52
N ILE A 467 18.57 1.02 -15.51
CA ILE A 467 19.67 1.91 -15.10
C ILE A 467 19.77 1.84 -13.57
N MET A 468 20.96 1.63 -13.02
CA MET A 468 21.13 1.54 -11.55
C MET A 468 21.10 2.91 -10.85
N SER A 469 21.57 3.96 -11.53
CA SER A 469 21.71 5.32 -10.98
C SER A 469 21.75 6.35 -12.11
N GLY A 470 20.63 6.47 -12.84
CA GLY A 470 20.43 7.50 -13.87
C GLY A 470 20.12 8.89 -13.30
N PRO A 471 19.51 9.78 -14.09
CA PRO A 471 18.92 11.04 -13.61
C PRO A 471 17.90 10.77 -12.50
N ASN A 472 17.65 11.74 -11.63
CA ASN A 472 16.74 11.63 -10.48
C ASN A 472 17.14 10.56 -9.43
N ALA A 473 18.44 10.33 -9.20
CA ALA A 473 18.93 9.31 -8.27
C ALA A 473 18.88 9.77 -6.80
N VAL A 474 18.76 8.83 -5.86
CA VAL A 474 18.83 9.12 -4.41
C VAL A 474 20.29 9.26 -3.96
N ALA A 475 21.02 10.21 -4.54
CA ALA A 475 22.44 10.45 -4.32
C ALA A 475 22.73 11.58 -3.31
N GLY A 476 21.76 12.45 -3.02
CA GLY A 476 21.94 13.64 -2.15
C GLY A 476 21.97 13.34 -0.65
N HIS A 477 21.38 12.22 -0.22
CA HIS A 477 21.19 11.85 1.19
C HIS A 477 21.00 10.34 1.39
N GLY A 478 21.05 9.86 2.64
CA GLY A 478 20.82 8.45 2.98
C GLY A 478 22.04 7.56 2.69
N SER A 479 21.80 6.31 2.29
CA SER A 479 22.83 5.42 1.74
C SER A 479 22.44 4.99 0.33
N LEU A 480 23.26 5.38 -0.64
CA LEU A 480 23.12 5.01 -2.06
C LEU A 480 23.21 3.48 -2.25
N ILE A 481 24.00 2.79 -1.41
CA ILE A 481 24.20 1.34 -1.50
C ILE A 481 22.90 0.57 -1.15
N GLU A 482 22.10 1.07 -0.20
CA GLU A 482 20.78 0.51 0.10
C GLU A 482 19.74 0.84 -1.00
N VAL A 483 19.88 1.98 -1.66
CA VAL A 483 19.04 2.34 -2.81
C VAL A 483 19.31 1.37 -3.97
N MET A 484 20.58 1.15 -4.33
CA MET A 484 20.98 0.14 -5.32
C MET A 484 20.49 -1.27 -4.97
N ASN A 485 20.51 -1.63 -3.69
CA ASN A 485 19.99 -2.90 -3.18
C ASN A 485 18.48 -3.06 -3.44
N TRP A 486 17.66 -2.00 -3.31
CA TRP A 486 16.22 -2.04 -3.62
C TRP A 486 15.94 -1.95 -5.12
N THR A 487 16.66 -1.11 -5.87
CA THR A 487 16.58 -1.02 -7.33
C THR A 487 16.90 -2.37 -7.99
N SER A 488 17.89 -3.10 -7.46
CA SER A 488 18.21 -4.44 -7.94
C SER A 488 17.12 -5.48 -7.60
N ASP A 489 16.39 -5.35 -6.49
CA ASP A 489 15.19 -6.19 -6.21
C ASP A 489 14.03 -5.87 -7.19
N TYR A 490 13.98 -4.66 -7.73
CA TYR A 490 12.97 -4.23 -8.72
C TYR A 490 13.29 -4.72 -10.13
N PHE A 491 14.58 -4.76 -10.52
CA PHE A 491 15.02 -5.43 -11.75
C PHE A 491 14.59 -6.90 -11.76
N VAL A 492 14.85 -7.63 -10.67
CA VAL A 492 14.46 -9.05 -10.51
C VAL A 492 12.97 -9.25 -10.78
N LYS A 493 12.09 -8.45 -10.15
CA LYS A 493 10.63 -8.55 -10.34
C LYS A 493 10.20 -8.35 -11.80
N TRP A 494 10.80 -7.38 -12.50
CA TRP A 494 10.50 -7.16 -13.92
C TRP A 494 11.03 -8.30 -14.80
N ILE A 495 12.25 -8.77 -14.56
CA ILE A 495 12.85 -9.86 -15.35
C ILE A 495 12.08 -11.17 -15.15
N GLN A 496 11.68 -11.50 -13.91
CA GLN A 496 10.78 -12.62 -13.62
C GLN A 496 9.45 -12.50 -14.38
N LYS A 497 8.80 -11.33 -14.33
CA LYS A 497 7.54 -11.07 -15.05
C LYS A 497 7.69 -11.18 -16.58
N ILE A 498 8.81 -10.70 -17.14
CA ILE A 498 9.12 -10.79 -18.58
C ILE A 498 9.43 -12.23 -19.00
N ALA A 499 9.96 -13.05 -18.09
CA ALA A 499 10.20 -14.48 -18.33
C ALA A 499 8.90 -15.28 -18.34
N THR A 500 7.94 -14.99 -17.45
CA THR A 500 6.77 -15.85 -17.19
C THR A 500 5.46 -15.41 -17.85
N GLU A 501 5.29 -14.18 -18.34
CA GLU A 501 3.99 -13.67 -18.87
C GLU A 501 3.95 -13.39 -20.39
N ASP A 502 4.83 -14.03 -21.18
CA ASP A 502 5.02 -13.83 -22.65
C ASP A 502 5.19 -12.35 -23.09
N ILE A 503 5.58 -11.49 -22.16
CA ILE A 503 5.95 -10.09 -22.42
C ILE A 503 7.22 -10.06 -23.28
N LYS A 504 7.19 -9.24 -24.34
CA LYS A 504 8.32 -8.94 -25.21
C LYS A 504 9.16 -7.81 -24.62
N SER A 505 8.50 -6.68 -24.36
CA SER A 505 9.15 -5.42 -24.03
C SER A 505 8.32 -4.60 -23.04
N ILE A 506 8.97 -3.88 -22.13
CA ILE A 506 8.35 -2.84 -21.29
C ILE A 506 9.11 -1.52 -21.39
N ALA A 507 8.38 -0.41 -21.42
CA ALA A 507 8.92 0.95 -21.32
C ALA A 507 7.97 1.83 -20.49
N PRO A 508 8.47 2.79 -19.68
CA PRO A 508 7.61 3.76 -19.00
C PRO A 508 7.03 4.74 -20.03
N LYS A 509 5.74 5.09 -19.86
CA LYS A 509 5.05 6.05 -20.73
C LYS A 509 5.70 7.43 -20.68
N HIS A 510 5.85 8.09 -21.83
CA HIS A 510 6.36 9.47 -21.92
C HIS A 510 5.65 10.43 -20.96
N SER A 511 4.31 10.41 -20.92
CA SER A 511 3.51 11.25 -20.03
C SER A 511 3.75 10.98 -18.54
N ILE A 512 4.15 9.75 -18.17
CA ILE A 512 4.46 9.37 -16.79
C ILE A 512 5.89 9.74 -16.42
N VAL A 513 6.86 9.60 -17.34
CA VAL A 513 8.21 10.18 -17.17
C VAL A 513 8.10 11.69 -16.99
N GLU A 514 7.31 12.36 -17.82
CA GLU A 514 7.11 13.81 -17.78
C GLU A 514 6.48 14.26 -16.47
N ALA A 515 5.31 13.72 -16.10
CA ALA A 515 4.62 14.08 -14.86
C ALA A 515 5.47 13.79 -13.61
N PHE A 516 6.25 12.71 -13.61
CA PHE A 516 7.19 12.41 -12.52
C PHE A 516 8.31 13.46 -12.40
N ASN A 517 8.91 13.89 -13.52
CA ASN A 517 9.96 14.90 -13.51
C ASN A 517 9.39 16.28 -13.11
N GLN A 518 8.25 16.68 -13.67
CA GLN A 518 7.58 17.95 -13.33
C GLN A 518 7.23 18.04 -11.83
N TYR A 519 6.56 17.03 -11.27
CA TYR A 519 6.21 17.05 -9.84
C TYR A 519 7.44 16.88 -8.93
N GLY A 520 8.45 16.13 -9.38
CA GLY A 520 9.76 16.06 -8.73
C GLY A 520 10.45 17.42 -8.66
N ASP A 521 10.41 18.20 -9.74
CA ASP A 521 10.97 19.54 -9.82
C ASP A 521 10.26 20.52 -8.86
N GLU A 522 8.93 20.45 -8.72
CA GLU A 522 8.19 21.24 -7.70
C GLU A 522 8.63 20.90 -6.27
N ILE A 523 8.85 19.62 -5.95
CA ILE A 523 9.42 19.23 -4.65
C ILE A 523 10.85 19.80 -4.52
N LEU A 524 11.67 19.71 -5.57
CA LEU A 524 13.06 20.18 -5.57
C LEU A 524 13.17 21.70 -5.42
N LYS A 525 12.17 22.50 -5.84
CA LYS A 525 12.10 23.95 -5.55
C LYS A 525 12.06 24.27 -4.05
N THR A 526 11.47 23.39 -3.24
CA THR A 526 11.43 23.53 -1.77
C THR A 526 12.74 23.13 -1.08
N LEU A 527 13.69 22.53 -1.82
CA LEU A 527 14.93 21.98 -1.29
C LEU A 527 16.16 22.79 -1.74
N VAL A 528 17.18 22.84 -0.89
CA VAL A 528 18.39 23.68 -1.09
C VAL A 528 19.20 23.35 -2.34
N TRP A 529 18.96 22.21 -3.00
CA TRP A 529 19.60 21.87 -4.27
C TRP A 529 19.22 22.82 -5.41
N THR A 530 18.09 23.53 -5.29
CA THR A 530 17.67 24.63 -6.19
C THR A 530 18.03 26.03 -5.66
N SER A 531 18.99 26.15 -4.74
CA SER A 531 19.56 27.45 -4.31
C SER A 531 20.75 27.87 -5.18
N ASP A 532 21.24 29.10 -5.01
CA ASP A 532 22.14 29.84 -5.92
C ASP A 532 23.58 29.30 -6.06
N CYS A 533 23.83 28.03 -5.72
CA CYS A 533 25.13 27.40 -5.90
C CYS A 533 25.28 26.78 -7.31
N LYS A 534 26.43 26.99 -7.96
CA LYS A 534 26.83 26.21 -9.15
C LYS A 534 27.12 24.76 -8.72
N SER A 535 26.28 23.81 -9.09
CA SER A 535 26.37 22.40 -8.65
C SER A 535 26.31 21.42 -9.81
N TRP A 536 27.02 20.28 -9.72
CA TRP A 536 26.93 19.21 -10.71
C TRP A 536 25.52 18.59 -10.76
N TYR A 537 24.77 18.68 -9.65
CA TYR A 537 23.34 18.36 -9.59
C TYR A 537 22.49 19.12 -10.61
N LYS A 538 22.96 20.31 -11.04
CA LYS A 538 22.35 21.23 -12.01
C LYS A 538 23.26 21.42 -13.23
N ARG A 539 24.00 20.38 -13.61
CA ARG A 539 24.95 20.36 -14.75
C ARG A 539 26.00 21.48 -14.71
N GLY A 540 26.38 21.96 -13.52
CA GLY A 540 27.36 23.03 -13.30
C GLY A 540 26.80 24.46 -13.36
N THR A 541 25.50 24.63 -13.66
CA THR A 541 24.82 25.93 -13.72
C THR A 541 24.35 26.43 -12.34
N VAL A 542 23.97 27.71 -12.25
CA VAL A 542 23.30 28.28 -11.05
C VAL A 542 21.81 27.91 -11.09
N ASP A 543 21.09 28.34 -12.11
CA ASP A 543 19.61 28.34 -12.13
C ASP A 543 19.00 27.16 -12.90
N GLY A 544 19.83 26.23 -13.39
CA GLY A 544 19.36 25.08 -14.16
C GLY A 544 18.63 24.04 -13.31
N ARG A 545 17.83 23.22 -14.00
CA ARG A 545 17.08 22.09 -13.43
C ARG A 545 17.99 21.12 -12.66
N VAL A 546 17.52 20.62 -11.52
CA VAL A 546 18.21 19.58 -10.74
C VAL A 546 17.97 18.21 -11.40
N THR A 547 18.86 17.78 -12.28
CA THR A 547 18.71 16.53 -13.05
C THR A 547 19.21 15.30 -12.30
N ALA A 548 20.13 15.46 -11.34
CA ALA A 548 20.82 14.33 -10.72
C ALA A 548 20.05 13.68 -9.54
N LEU A 549 19.09 14.39 -8.92
CA LEU A 549 18.59 14.05 -7.58
C LEU A 549 17.10 13.73 -7.54
N PHE A 550 16.74 12.72 -6.76
CA PHE A 550 15.35 12.36 -6.46
C PHE A 550 14.67 13.42 -5.58
N GLY A 551 13.51 13.92 -6.01
CA GLY A 551 12.65 14.82 -5.24
C GLY A 551 11.96 14.14 -4.06
N GLY A 552 12.70 13.73 -3.03
CA GLY A 552 12.12 13.16 -1.81
C GLY A 552 13.08 12.28 -0.99
N THR A 553 12.55 11.62 0.04
CA THR A 553 13.37 10.79 0.94
C THR A 553 13.70 9.41 0.34
N ASN A 554 14.76 8.78 0.85
CA ASN A 554 15.10 7.38 0.55
C ASN A 554 13.99 6.40 1.00
N ILE A 555 13.20 6.75 2.02
CA ILE A 555 12.05 5.96 2.47
C ILE A 555 10.87 6.07 1.48
N LEU A 556 10.63 7.26 0.92
CA LEU A 556 9.65 7.44 -0.16
C LEU A 556 10.07 6.63 -1.40
N TYR A 557 11.34 6.73 -1.80
CA TYR A 557 11.88 5.93 -2.90
C TYR A 557 11.67 4.43 -2.68
N LYS A 558 12.06 3.91 -1.51
CA LYS A 558 11.85 2.51 -1.12
C LYS A 558 10.37 2.09 -1.24
N ARG A 559 9.45 2.96 -0.82
CA ARG A 559 8.01 2.67 -0.82
C ARG A 559 7.39 2.66 -2.21
N ILE A 560 7.90 3.47 -3.13
CA ILE A 560 7.47 3.47 -4.54
C ILE A 560 8.04 2.25 -5.26
N ILE A 561 9.34 1.99 -5.14
CA ILE A 561 10.04 0.88 -5.83
C ILE A 561 9.79 -0.50 -5.18
N GLU A 562 9.01 -0.55 -4.09
CA GLU A 562 8.61 -1.78 -3.42
C GLU A 562 7.73 -2.69 -4.31
N ASN A 563 6.98 -2.13 -5.26
CA ASN A 563 6.06 -2.87 -6.15
C ASN A 563 6.15 -2.36 -7.59
N ILE A 564 5.75 -3.20 -8.56
CA ILE A 564 5.60 -2.77 -9.96
C ILE A 564 4.28 -1.99 -10.09
N ARG A 565 4.39 -0.73 -10.54
CA ARG A 565 3.27 0.11 -10.97
C ARG A 565 2.96 -0.16 -12.44
N GLY A 566 2.28 -1.27 -12.73
CA GLY A 566 2.06 -1.74 -14.10
C GLY A 566 1.29 -0.74 -14.99
N GLU A 567 0.51 0.15 -14.38
CA GLU A 567 -0.22 1.21 -15.08
C GLU A 567 0.70 2.31 -15.68
N ASP A 568 1.91 2.49 -15.15
CA ASP A 568 2.87 3.52 -15.59
C ASP A 568 3.57 3.16 -16.92
N PHE A 569 3.39 1.92 -17.40
CA PHE A 569 4.18 1.32 -18.48
C PHE A 569 3.33 0.99 -19.71
N ASP A 570 3.97 1.05 -20.87
CA ASP A 570 3.54 0.36 -22.08
C ASP A 570 4.19 -1.02 -22.11
N ILE A 571 3.39 -2.05 -22.41
CA ILE A 571 3.77 -3.47 -22.35
C ILE A 571 3.44 -4.12 -23.68
N GLU A 572 4.47 -4.54 -24.41
CA GLU A 572 4.36 -5.29 -25.65
C GLU A 572 4.47 -6.80 -25.36
N TYR A 573 3.65 -7.61 -26.03
CA TYR A 573 3.62 -9.07 -25.86
C TYR A 573 4.17 -9.77 -27.12
N ARG A 574 4.79 -10.93 -26.96
CA ARG A 574 5.41 -11.69 -28.08
C ARG A 574 4.37 -12.37 -28.97
N SER A 575 3.15 -12.56 -28.45
CA SER A 575 2.05 -13.23 -29.14
C SER A 575 0.81 -12.33 -29.17
N PRO A 576 -0.03 -12.37 -30.24
CA PRO A 576 -1.26 -11.59 -30.33
C PRO A 576 -2.25 -11.84 -29.17
N ASN A 577 -2.22 -13.04 -28.57
CA ASN A 577 -2.90 -13.32 -27.32
C ASN A 577 -1.91 -13.26 -26.14
N ARG A 578 -2.05 -12.22 -25.31
CA ARG A 578 -1.26 -12.01 -24.08
C ARG A 578 -1.39 -13.13 -23.04
N PHE A 579 -2.44 -13.95 -23.08
CA PHE A 579 -2.68 -15.04 -22.11
C PHE A 579 -2.01 -16.37 -22.50
N LYS A 580 -1.18 -16.41 -23.55
CA LYS A 580 -0.47 -17.63 -23.98
C LYS A 580 0.44 -18.25 -22.89
N PHE A 581 0.84 -17.46 -21.89
CA PHE A 581 1.57 -17.97 -20.73
C PHE A 581 0.74 -18.85 -19.79
N PHE A 582 -0.59 -18.95 -19.97
CA PHE A 582 -1.41 -19.96 -19.30
C PHE A 582 -1.05 -21.39 -19.74
N GLY A 583 -0.29 -21.57 -20.83
CA GLY A 583 0.21 -22.88 -21.21
C GLY A 583 -0.91 -23.87 -21.54
N THR A 584 -0.79 -25.08 -21.00
CA THR A 584 -1.81 -26.14 -20.99
C THR A 584 -2.95 -25.91 -19.99
N GLY A 585 -2.87 -24.86 -19.16
CA GLY A 585 -3.80 -24.59 -18.05
C GLY A 585 -3.32 -25.05 -16.68
N PHE A 586 -2.29 -25.91 -16.60
CA PHE A 586 -1.71 -26.42 -15.36
C PHE A 586 -0.36 -25.76 -15.05
N THR A 587 -0.09 -25.42 -13.80
CA THR A 587 1.22 -24.92 -13.33
C THR A 587 2.22 -26.05 -13.06
N PRO A 588 3.54 -25.78 -12.98
CA PRO A 588 4.54 -26.73 -12.50
C PRO A 588 4.29 -27.27 -11.08
N TYR A 589 3.51 -26.57 -10.25
CA TYR A 589 3.16 -27.03 -8.92
C TYR A 589 2.21 -28.24 -8.95
N GLU A 590 1.29 -28.26 -9.92
CA GLU A 590 0.21 -29.25 -10.05
C GLU A 590 0.66 -30.56 -10.71
N VAL A 591 1.94 -30.68 -11.10
CA VAL A 591 2.49 -31.81 -11.87
C VAL A 591 3.53 -32.64 -11.09
N ASP A 592 4.02 -32.16 -9.93
CA ASP A 592 4.78 -33.00 -9.00
C ASP A 592 3.85 -33.60 -7.94
N ASP A 593 3.62 -34.91 -8.02
CA ASP A 593 2.79 -35.71 -7.09
C ASP A 593 3.16 -35.57 -5.60
N LYS A 594 4.33 -34.99 -5.28
CA LYS A 594 4.79 -34.73 -3.91
C LYS A 594 4.21 -33.45 -3.29
N ASN A 595 3.64 -32.55 -4.09
CA ASN A 595 3.11 -31.27 -3.62
C ASN A 595 1.75 -31.44 -2.90
N ASP A 596 1.51 -30.64 -1.85
CA ASP A 596 0.16 -30.58 -1.26
C ASP A 596 -0.72 -29.76 -2.20
N MET A 597 -1.57 -30.46 -2.97
CA MET A 597 -2.57 -29.86 -3.86
C MET A 597 -3.64 -29.03 -3.14
N ALA A 598 -3.49 -28.78 -1.83
CA ALA A 598 -4.14 -27.68 -1.13
C ALA A 598 -3.19 -26.97 -0.13
N CYS A 599 -1.97 -26.65 -0.57
CA CYS A 599 -0.96 -25.90 0.20
C CYS A 599 -1.41 -24.51 0.68
N TRP A 600 -2.49 -23.97 0.08
CA TRP A 600 -3.16 -22.74 0.49
C TRP A 600 -4.05 -22.90 1.74
N ILE A 601 -4.29 -24.13 2.22
CA ILE A 601 -5.02 -24.36 3.48
C ILE A 601 -4.09 -24.02 4.64
N GLU A 602 -4.35 -22.87 5.26
CA GLU A 602 -3.50 -22.31 6.31
C GLU A 602 -3.35 -23.25 7.53
N GLN A 603 -2.10 -23.45 7.95
CA GLN A 603 -1.81 -24.19 9.19
C GLN A 603 -2.02 -23.28 10.40
N SER A 604 -2.96 -23.64 11.29
CA SER A 604 -3.23 -22.88 12.52
C SER A 604 -1.96 -22.68 13.36
N VAL A 605 -1.54 -21.43 13.51
CA VAL A 605 -0.22 -21.07 14.09
C VAL A 605 -0.13 -21.46 15.56
N ASN A 606 0.51 -22.59 15.84
CA ASN A 606 0.84 -23.00 17.20
C ASN A 606 1.93 -22.08 17.76
N ALA A 607 1.55 -21.15 18.65
CA ALA A 607 2.48 -20.24 19.31
C ALA A 607 3.67 -20.98 19.96
N PRO A 608 4.91 -20.44 19.90
CA PRO A 608 6.12 -21.15 20.31
C PRO A 608 6.09 -21.50 21.81
N LYS A 609 5.91 -22.79 22.09
CA LYS A 609 5.79 -23.33 23.46
C LYS A 609 7.08 -23.05 24.25
N ARG A 610 7.03 -22.10 25.18
CA ARG A 610 8.13 -21.76 26.11
C ARG A 610 8.73 -23.05 26.70
N LYS A 611 10.03 -23.29 26.49
CA LYS A 611 10.75 -24.43 27.10
C LYS A 611 10.61 -24.33 28.63
N ARG A 612 9.87 -25.27 29.23
CA ARG A 612 9.74 -25.40 30.69
C ARG A 612 11.11 -25.79 31.26
N ALA A 613 11.57 -25.08 32.29
CA ALA A 613 12.90 -25.27 32.88
C ALA A 613 13.17 -26.75 33.25
N GLY A 614 14.34 -27.26 32.83
CA GLY A 614 14.69 -28.67 32.97
C GLY A 614 15.12 -29.08 34.39
N LEU A 615 15.67 -28.14 35.16
CA LEU A 615 16.15 -28.35 36.52
C LEU A 615 15.61 -27.27 37.45
N VAL A 616 15.11 -27.68 38.63
CA VAL A 616 14.52 -26.81 39.65
C VAL A 616 14.57 -27.53 41.00
N CYS A 617 14.80 -26.82 42.11
CA CYS A 617 14.63 -27.42 43.44
C CYS A 617 13.15 -27.41 43.86
N VAL A 618 12.80 -28.30 44.79
CA VAL A 618 11.43 -28.43 45.34
C VAL A 618 10.95 -27.09 45.91
N THR A 619 11.74 -26.46 46.79
CA THR A 619 11.37 -25.20 47.49
C THR A 619 11.11 -24.03 46.54
N CYS A 620 11.92 -23.84 45.49
CA CYS A 620 11.67 -22.78 44.52
C CYS A 620 10.46 -23.08 43.63
N HIS A 621 10.23 -24.35 43.29
CA HIS A 621 9.08 -24.76 42.48
C HIS A 621 7.75 -24.54 43.23
N GLU A 622 7.68 -24.93 44.50
CA GLU A 622 6.49 -24.76 45.36
C GLU A 622 6.17 -23.28 45.57
N ARG A 623 7.19 -22.46 45.87
CA ARG A 623 7.05 -21.00 45.98
C ARG A 623 6.88 -20.28 44.64
N LYS A 624 6.91 -21.00 43.51
CA LYS A 624 6.81 -20.49 42.12
C LYS A 624 7.84 -19.40 41.76
N ILE A 625 8.97 -19.34 42.46
CA ILE A 625 10.06 -18.37 42.23
C ILE A 625 11.11 -18.93 41.26
N LYS A 626 11.85 -18.03 40.59
CA LYS A 626 12.93 -18.42 39.67
C LYS A 626 13.99 -19.22 40.42
N CYS A 627 14.47 -20.29 39.79
CA CYS A 627 15.54 -21.13 40.33
C CYS A 627 16.74 -21.10 39.37
N ASP A 628 17.91 -20.82 39.92
CA ASP A 628 19.21 -20.68 39.24
C ASP A 628 19.90 -22.03 38.93
N LEU A 629 19.44 -23.13 39.54
CA LEU A 629 19.96 -24.50 39.37
C LEU A 629 20.03 -25.01 37.91
N GLN A 630 19.33 -24.39 36.96
CA GLN A 630 19.41 -24.73 35.54
C GLN A 630 20.64 -24.13 34.82
N ASN A 631 21.44 -23.29 35.48
CA ASN A 631 22.55 -22.56 34.86
C ASN A 631 23.94 -23.18 35.10
N ASP A 632 24.07 -24.15 36.00
CA ASP A 632 25.33 -24.82 36.38
C ASP A 632 25.07 -26.35 36.42
N ILE A 633 25.31 -27.02 35.29
CA ILE A 633 24.87 -28.42 35.07
C ILE A 633 25.81 -29.44 35.74
N ASP A 634 27.08 -29.10 35.94
CA ASP A 634 28.11 -30.05 36.35
C ASP A 634 28.35 -30.11 37.88
N SER A 635 27.64 -29.30 38.68
CA SER A 635 27.82 -29.25 40.15
C SER A 635 26.69 -29.94 40.94
N VAL A 636 26.65 -31.27 40.86
CA VAL A 636 25.61 -32.20 41.40
C VAL A 636 25.24 -32.00 42.90
N HIS A 637 26.02 -31.26 43.69
CA HIS A 637 25.82 -31.06 45.14
C HIS A 637 25.75 -29.59 45.62
N LYS A 638 25.57 -28.59 44.75
CA LYS A 638 25.34 -27.19 45.20
C LYS A 638 23.87 -26.89 45.51
N ARG A 639 23.65 -26.00 46.49
CA ARG A 639 22.35 -25.35 46.74
C ARG A 639 22.18 -24.15 45.81
N CYS A 640 20.97 -23.94 45.26
CA CYS A 640 20.64 -22.72 44.53
C CYS A 640 20.72 -21.48 45.43
N SER A 641 20.98 -20.30 44.87
CA SER A 641 21.12 -19.04 45.63
C SER A 641 19.91 -18.79 46.54
N ASN A 642 18.70 -19.01 46.04
CA ASN A 642 17.47 -18.82 46.80
C ASN A 642 17.31 -19.77 48.00
N CYS A 643 17.89 -20.98 47.96
CA CYS A 643 17.91 -21.87 49.13
C CYS A 643 19.10 -21.58 50.05
N ALA A 644 20.25 -21.18 49.50
CA ALA A 644 21.44 -20.83 50.26
C ALA A 644 21.20 -19.62 51.19
N THR A 645 20.71 -18.50 50.63
CA THR A 645 20.44 -17.26 51.40
C THR A 645 19.38 -17.45 52.48
N ASN A 646 18.42 -18.36 52.28
CA ASN A 646 17.35 -18.66 53.24
C ASN A 646 17.68 -19.84 54.18
N GLY A 647 18.91 -20.37 54.18
CA GLY A 647 19.35 -21.49 55.01
C GLY A 647 18.70 -22.86 54.72
N GLN A 648 17.81 -22.94 53.72
CA GLN A 648 16.93 -24.09 53.50
C GLN A 648 17.63 -25.22 52.70
N GLU A 649 17.14 -26.46 52.87
CA GLU A 649 17.68 -27.62 52.18
C GLU A 649 17.28 -27.62 50.69
N CYS A 650 18.26 -27.62 49.79
CA CYS A 650 18.01 -27.50 48.36
C CYS A 650 17.96 -28.88 47.68
N ARG A 651 16.79 -29.54 47.69
CA ARG A 651 16.60 -30.81 46.98
C ARG A 651 16.18 -30.59 45.53
N VAL A 652 16.95 -31.13 44.58
CA VAL A 652 16.62 -31.09 43.14
C VAL A 652 15.39 -31.96 42.86
N ARG A 653 14.44 -31.46 42.07
CA ARG A 653 13.22 -32.18 41.73
C ARG A 653 13.46 -33.19 40.61
N ALA A 654 13.26 -34.48 40.91
CA ALA A 654 13.40 -35.55 39.93
C ALA A 654 12.49 -35.36 38.70
N SER A 655 13.04 -35.61 37.50
CA SER A 655 12.30 -35.54 36.24
C SER A 655 11.47 -36.80 36.01
N LYS A 656 10.15 -36.65 35.81
CA LYS A 656 9.25 -37.77 35.47
C LYS A 656 9.57 -38.47 34.14
N ARG A 657 10.51 -37.96 33.32
CA ARG A 657 10.97 -38.62 32.08
C ARG A 657 12.07 -39.68 32.28
N GLY A 658 12.57 -39.90 33.50
CA GLY A 658 13.59 -40.92 33.76
C GLY A 658 13.10 -42.37 33.68
N TYR A 659 11.83 -42.64 34.01
CA TYR A 659 11.36 -44.00 34.30
C TYR A 659 11.32 -44.93 33.07
N HIS A 660 10.82 -44.45 31.92
CA HIS A 660 10.66 -45.29 30.72
C HIS A 660 11.98 -45.68 30.03
N ARG A 661 13.08 -44.96 30.26
CA ARG A 661 14.37 -45.29 29.61
C ARG A 661 15.12 -46.44 30.29
N ALA A 662 14.70 -46.86 31.49
CA ALA A 662 15.30 -47.97 32.23
C ALA A 662 14.70 -49.35 31.86
N GLN A 663 13.54 -49.40 31.18
CA GLN A 663 12.87 -50.66 30.82
C GLN A 663 13.13 -51.14 29.37
N GLN A 664 13.79 -50.34 28.53
CA GLN A 664 14.10 -50.71 27.13
C GLN A 664 15.48 -51.35 26.93
N THR A 665 16.29 -51.50 27.99
CA THR A 665 17.65 -52.08 27.91
C THR A 665 17.78 -53.37 28.72
N GLN A 666 16.83 -54.29 28.57
CA GLN A 666 16.99 -55.71 28.94
C GLN A 666 16.00 -56.58 28.18
N ALA A 667 16.50 -57.26 27.14
CA ALA A 667 15.75 -58.26 26.39
C ALA A 667 16.67 -59.45 26.04
N PRO A 668 16.56 -60.58 26.75
CA PRO A 668 17.05 -61.87 26.28
C PRO A 668 16.09 -62.45 25.23
N SER A 669 16.64 -63.18 24.25
CA SER A 669 15.87 -63.91 23.23
C SER A 669 15.64 -65.39 23.66
N PRO A 670 15.07 -66.31 22.84
CA PRO A 670 13.72 -66.79 23.13
C PRO A 670 13.62 -68.31 23.32
N ARG A 671 12.51 -68.82 23.90
CA ARG A 671 11.94 -70.15 23.53
C ARG A 671 10.58 -70.51 24.15
N ALA A 672 9.71 -71.03 23.27
CA ALA A 672 8.93 -72.28 23.38
C ALA A 672 7.83 -72.51 24.45
N GLN A 673 6.68 -72.94 23.90
CA GLN A 673 5.82 -74.07 24.31
C GLN A 673 4.66 -73.90 25.33
N SER A 674 3.47 -74.21 24.80
CA SER A 674 2.37 -75.04 25.35
C SER A 674 1.67 -74.69 26.67
N GLY A 675 0.33 -74.78 26.63
CA GLY A 675 -0.46 -75.25 27.79
C GLY A 675 -1.71 -74.40 28.10
N PRO A 676 -2.90 -75.01 28.32
CA PRO A 676 -4.14 -74.27 28.61
C PRO A 676 -4.79 -74.62 29.96
N VAL A 677 -6.04 -74.15 30.13
CA VAL A 677 -7.09 -74.53 31.12
C VAL A 677 -7.19 -73.66 32.40
N ASP A 678 -8.28 -72.89 32.42
CA ASP A 678 -9.29 -72.63 33.48
C ASP A 678 -9.00 -72.93 34.97
N GLU A 679 -9.52 -72.07 35.87
CA GLU A 679 -10.76 -72.38 36.63
C GLU A 679 -11.37 -71.18 37.37
N LEU A 680 -12.65 -71.29 37.75
CA LEU A 680 -13.46 -70.25 38.41
C LEU A 680 -14.54 -70.93 39.31
N PRO A 681 -14.66 -70.57 40.60
CA PRO A 681 -15.98 -70.21 41.16
C PRO A 681 -15.90 -69.03 42.16
N SER A 682 -16.93 -68.19 42.46
CA SER A 682 -18.41 -68.23 42.39
C SER A 682 -19.11 -68.41 43.76
N ALA A 683 -20.37 -67.96 43.86
CA ALA A 683 -21.35 -68.01 44.97
C ALA A 683 -21.39 -66.84 46.01
N LEU A 684 -22.56 -66.38 46.53
CA LEU A 684 -23.93 -66.18 45.96
C LEU A 684 -24.90 -65.46 46.97
N TYR A 685 -26.08 -65.05 46.46
CA TYR A 685 -27.38 -64.80 47.14
C TYR A 685 -27.72 -63.45 47.86
N THR A 686 -29.00 -63.15 48.19
CA THR A 686 -30.11 -62.50 47.39
C THR A 686 -31.06 -61.69 48.37
N PRO A 687 -32.35 -61.31 48.09
CA PRO A 687 -32.89 -59.91 48.15
C PRO A 687 -33.80 -59.61 49.39
N PRO A 688 -34.62 -58.50 49.40
CA PRO A 688 -36.04 -58.64 48.97
C PRO A 688 -36.82 -57.39 48.44
N GLN A 689 -37.84 -57.68 47.60
CA GLN A 689 -39.21 -57.09 47.55
C GLN A 689 -39.50 -55.63 47.12
N SER A 690 -40.81 -55.31 47.03
CA SER A 690 -41.42 -54.26 46.20
C SER A 690 -42.76 -53.73 46.74
N THR A 691 -43.03 -52.43 46.61
CA THR A 691 -44.37 -51.76 46.66
C THR A 691 -44.29 -50.33 46.07
N ALA A 692 -45.38 -49.58 45.79
CA ALA A 692 -46.66 -49.87 45.11
C ALA A 692 -47.53 -48.57 45.04
N THR A 693 -48.35 -48.40 43.97
CA THR A 693 -49.69 -47.72 43.94
C THR A 693 -49.82 -46.22 44.33
N ASP A 694 -50.80 -45.44 43.86
CA ASP A 694 -51.70 -45.46 42.67
C ASP A 694 -52.25 -44.03 42.45
N GLU A 695 -52.79 -43.74 41.27
CA GLU A 695 -54.19 -43.27 41.10
C GLU A 695 -54.55 -43.04 39.62
N ARG A 696 -55.85 -43.10 39.32
CA ARG A 696 -56.43 -42.99 37.97
C ARG A 696 -57.51 -41.91 37.93
N ILE A 697 -57.83 -41.42 36.74
CA ILE A 697 -59.21 -41.40 36.18
C ILE A 697 -59.14 -41.07 34.66
N SER A 698 -60.17 -41.44 33.92
CA SER A 698 -60.27 -41.42 32.43
C SER A 698 -61.55 -40.68 31.98
N ILE A 699 -61.97 -40.85 30.70
CA ILE A 699 -63.28 -40.45 30.09
C ILE A 699 -63.33 -38.95 29.64
N ASP A 700 -63.74 -38.55 28.41
CA ASP A 700 -64.18 -39.32 27.21
C ASP A 700 -64.07 -38.56 25.84
N TYR A 701 -64.52 -39.22 24.76
CA TYR A 701 -64.68 -38.86 23.33
C TYR A 701 -65.06 -37.39 22.98
N THR A 702 -64.72 -36.82 21.81
CA THR A 702 -65.30 -37.16 20.48
C THR A 702 -64.62 -36.43 19.29
N GLN A 703 -64.78 -36.96 18.07
CA GLN A 703 -64.81 -36.16 16.82
C GLN A 703 -66.27 -35.98 16.36
N PRO A 704 -66.58 -35.02 15.47
CA PRO A 704 -66.73 -35.43 14.07
C PRO A 704 -66.27 -34.42 12.99
N THR A 705 -66.11 -34.95 11.78
CA THR A 705 -65.94 -34.29 10.48
C THR A 705 -67.10 -33.37 10.10
N ILE A 706 -66.88 -32.43 9.15
CA ILE A 706 -67.76 -32.20 7.96
C ILE A 706 -67.14 -31.23 6.93
N THR A 707 -67.31 -31.57 5.66
CA THR A 707 -67.21 -30.72 4.44
C THR A 707 -68.59 -30.81 3.74
N PRO A 708 -69.01 -30.00 2.72
CA PRO A 708 -68.19 -29.33 1.67
C PRO A 708 -68.80 -28.02 1.06
N ARG A 709 -68.37 -27.66 -0.17
CA ARG A 709 -69.02 -26.84 -1.24
C ARG A 709 -68.85 -25.30 -1.24
N GLY A 710 -68.60 -24.77 -2.46
CA GLY A 710 -68.96 -23.42 -2.93
C GLY A 710 -70.35 -23.45 -3.63
N PRO A 711 -70.61 -22.75 -4.77
CA PRO A 711 -69.68 -22.10 -5.72
C PRO A 711 -70.12 -20.66 -6.13
N ASP A 712 -69.61 -20.15 -7.28
CA ASP A 712 -70.17 -19.19 -8.28
C ASP A 712 -71.07 -18.00 -7.83
N SER A 713 -71.03 -16.78 -8.38
CA SER A 713 -70.66 -16.25 -9.73
C SER A 713 -70.46 -14.71 -9.64
N TYR A 714 -69.58 -14.04 -10.41
CA TYR A 714 -69.75 -13.48 -11.79
C TYR A 714 -70.95 -12.51 -11.99
N PRO A 715 -70.95 -11.54 -12.96
CA PRO A 715 -69.92 -11.19 -13.97
C PRO A 715 -69.66 -9.68 -14.30
N SER A 716 -68.63 -9.44 -15.13
CA SER A 716 -68.54 -8.34 -16.16
C SER A 716 -68.31 -6.89 -15.67
N ARG A 717 -67.85 -5.90 -16.48
CA ARG A 717 -67.76 -5.68 -17.95
C ARG A 717 -66.42 -4.98 -18.35
N HIS A 718 -65.76 -5.39 -19.46
CA HIS A 718 -65.69 -4.73 -20.80
C HIS A 718 -65.05 -3.31 -20.85
N GLU A 719 -64.29 -2.89 -21.88
CA GLU A 719 -63.54 -3.60 -22.94
C GLU A 719 -62.66 -2.61 -23.76
N GLY A 720 -61.69 -3.15 -24.51
CA GLY A 720 -61.11 -2.50 -25.71
C GLY A 720 -60.00 -1.44 -25.51
N SER A 721 -59.28 -1.02 -26.55
CA SER A 721 -59.13 -1.61 -27.90
C SER A 721 -58.11 -0.81 -28.75
N HIS A 722 -57.29 -1.47 -29.58
CA HIS A 722 -56.58 -0.90 -30.76
C HIS A 722 -55.58 0.26 -30.50
N ASP A 723 -54.68 0.66 -31.43
CA ASP A 723 -53.78 -0.09 -32.34
C ASP A 723 -52.70 0.88 -32.89
N GLN A 724 -51.47 0.38 -33.18
CA GLN A 724 -50.42 1.03 -34.02
C GLN A 724 -49.88 2.43 -33.59
N TYR A 725 -48.62 2.83 -33.83
CA TYR A 725 -47.70 2.56 -34.93
C TYR A 725 -46.23 2.36 -34.50
N ALA A 726 -45.52 1.53 -35.28
CA ALA A 726 -44.05 1.42 -35.45
C ALA A 726 -43.17 1.05 -34.22
N ALA A 727 -42.16 0.17 -34.33
CA ALA A 727 -41.58 -0.47 -35.52
C ALA A 727 -41.32 -1.99 -35.33
N LEU A 728 -41.90 -2.79 -36.25
CA LEU A 728 -41.47 -4.11 -36.75
C LEU A 728 -40.68 -5.02 -35.76
N ALA A 729 -41.33 -5.95 -35.04
CA ALA A 729 -41.76 -7.31 -35.48
C ALA A 729 -40.60 -8.35 -35.56
N ILE A 730 -40.75 -9.64 -35.24
CA ILE A 730 -41.94 -10.53 -35.15
C ILE A 730 -41.90 -11.36 -33.84
N ASN A 731 -43.05 -11.74 -33.28
CA ASN A 731 -43.19 -12.57 -32.06
C ASN A 731 -43.07 -14.10 -32.30
N PRO A 732 -42.74 -14.90 -31.27
CA PRO A 732 -42.71 -16.37 -31.36
C PRO A 732 -44.12 -17.01 -31.39
N ILE A 733 -44.16 -18.29 -31.79
CA ILE A 733 -45.36 -19.15 -31.80
C ILE A 733 -45.16 -20.34 -30.85
N ASP A 734 -46.26 -20.91 -30.35
CA ASP A 734 -46.34 -21.96 -29.35
C ASP A 734 -45.52 -23.24 -29.60
N VAL A 735 -45.22 -23.93 -28.50
CA VAL A 735 -44.82 -25.35 -28.48
C VAL A 735 -46.01 -26.20 -28.00
N PRO A 736 -46.66 -26.98 -28.88
CA PRO A 736 -47.61 -28.02 -28.47
C PRO A 736 -46.86 -29.23 -27.92
N ALA A 737 -47.23 -29.72 -26.74
CA ALA A 737 -46.62 -30.91 -26.15
C ALA A 737 -47.25 -32.22 -26.67
N ALA A 738 -46.42 -33.22 -26.91
CA ALA A 738 -46.79 -34.62 -27.16
C ALA A 738 -45.68 -35.51 -26.56
N SER A 739 -45.94 -36.23 -25.46
CA SER A 739 -46.32 -37.66 -25.43
C SER A 739 -45.19 -38.63 -25.81
N GLN A 740 -44.93 -39.77 -25.16
CA GLN A 740 -45.40 -40.43 -23.92
C GLN A 740 -44.50 -41.70 -23.77
N ILE A 741 -44.81 -42.62 -22.84
CA ILE A 741 -44.23 -44.00 -22.72
C ILE A 741 -42.78 -44.01 -22.17
N GLY A 742 -42.40 -44.87 -21.21
CA GLY A 742 -43.17 -45.91 -20.50
C GLY A 742 -42.45 -46.39 -19.23
N ALA A 743 -43.13 -47.23 -18.44
CA ALA A 743 -42.68 -47.64 -17.10
C ALA A 743 -41.80 -48.90 -17.08
N GLY A 744 -41.00 -49.09 -16.01
CA GLY A 744 -40.21 -50.30 -15.79
C GLY A 744 -39.49 -50.38 -14.42
N ALA A 745 -40.10 -51.07 -13.46
CA ALA A 745 -39.52 -51.56 -12.20
C ALA A 745 -40.19 -52.91 -11.89
N PRO A 746 -39.54 -53.92 -11.27
CA PRO A 746 -39.20 -53.88 -9.83
C PRO A 746 -37.95 -54.71 -9.36
N ALA A 747 -37.59 -54.59 -8.07
CA ALA A 747 -36.88 -55.56 -7.18
C ALA A 747 -35.48 -56.12 -7.59
N GLU A 748 -34.52 -56.45 -6.73
CA GLU A 748 -34.19 -56.20 -5.29
C GLU A 748 -32.62 -56.26 -5.18
N GLY A 749 -31.91 -56.15 -4.04
CA GLY A 749 -32.32 -56.16 -2.63
C GLY A 749 -31.17 -56.26 -1.64
N ARG A 750 -31.49 -56.22 -0.32
CA ARG A 750 -30.61 -56.26 0.88
C ARG A 750 -29.54 -55.13 1.04
N SER A 751 -29.15 -54.67 2.24
CA SER A 751 -29.88 -54.35 3.50
C SER A 751 -28.91 -53.77 4.58
N VAL A 752 -29.44 -52.93 5.48
CA VAL A 752 -28.89 -52.51 6.82
C VAL A 752 -27.74 -51.47 6.88
N ALA A 753 -28.08 -50.25 7.32
CA ALA A 753 -27.45 -49.54 8.46
C ALA A 753 -28.27 -48.27 8.85
N SER A 754 -28.17 -47.83 10.11
CA SER A 754 -29.03 -46.76 10.71
C SER A 754 -28.34 -45.38 10.79
N PRO A 755 -29.10 -44.26 10.88
CA PRO A 755 -28.54 -42.90 10.81
C PRO A 755 -27.98 -42.37 12.13
N GLN A 756 -26.97 -41.49 12.06
CA GLN A 756 -26.47 -40.70 13.20
C GLN A 756 -26.10 -39.25 12.80
N SER A 757 -26.46 -38.32 13.70
CA SER A 757 -26.04 -36.91 13.84
C SER A 757 -25.55 -36.11 12.61
N SER A 758 -26.33 -35.08 12.27
CA SER A 758 -25.94 -34.00 11.37
C SER A 758 -24.70 -33.23 11.86
N ARG A 759 -23.60 -33.32 11.11
CA ARG A 759 -22.41 -32.46 11.28
C ARG A 759 -22.53 -31.18 10.44
N SER A 760 -21.82 -30.14 10.84
CA SER A 760 -21.79 -28.85 10.14
C SER A 760 -21.16 -28.96 8.76
N LYS A 761 -21.88 -28.45 7.75
CA LYS A 761 -21.34 -28.12 6.43
C LYS A 761 -20.58 -26.79 6.52
N ALA A 762 -19.50 -26.65 5.75
CA ALA A 762 -18.91 -25.34 5.47
C ALA A 762 -19.78 -24.58 4.47
N THR A 763 -19.90 -23.26 4.62
CA THR A 763 -20.78 -22.42 3.79
C THR A 763 -20.11 -22.07 2.46
N GLU A 764 -20.25 -22.97 1.47
CA GLU A 764 -19.93 -22.69 0.06
C GLU A 764 -20.55 -21.36 -0.42
N ALA A 765 -19.85 -20.65 -1.31
CA ALA A 765 -20.30 -19.37 -1.85
C ALA A 765 -21.61 -19.50 -2.65
N TYR A 766 -22.50 -18.51 -2.50
CA TYR A 766 -23.89 -18.61 -2.98
C TYR A 766 -24.12 -18.31 -4.46
N LEU A 767 -23.07 -18.04 -5.23
CA LEU A 767 -23.18 -17.69 -6.66
C LEU A 767 -23.67 -18.86 -7.54
N GLY A 768 -23.62 -20.09 -7.03
CA GLY A 768 -23.39 -21.24 -7.89
C GLY A 768 -21.98 -21.20 -8.48
N ASP A 769 -21.74 -22.07 -9.44
CA ASP A 769 -20.45 -22.11 -10.12
C ASP A 769 -20.18 -20.80 -10.87
N ALA A 770 -19.02 -20.21 -10.63
CA ALA A 770 -18.60 -18.95 -11.26
C ALA A 770 -18.14 -19.18 -12.71
N GLY A 771 -19.05 -19.66 -13.56
CA GLY A 771 -18.89 -19.87 -15.00
C GLY A 771 -17.86 -20.94 -15.34
N PHE A 772 -16.58 -20.57 -15.30
CA PHE A 772 -15.45 -21.43 -15.68
C PHE A 772 -15.04 -22.42 -14.58
N LEU A 773 -15.32 -22.12 -13.30
CA LEU A 773 -15.02 -23.03 -12.19
C LEU A 773 -15.95 -24.24 -12.10
N GLN A 774 -17.03 -24.29 -12.90
CA GLN A 774 -18.02 -25.38 -12.93
C GLN A 774 -17.42 -26.75 -13.32
N VAL A 775 -16.23 -26.77 -13.90
CA VAL A 775 -15.49 -27.99 -14.25
C VAL A 775 -14.92 -28.69 -13.00
N PHE A 776 -14.64 -27.95 -11.92
CA PHE A 776 -13.87 -28.41 -10.75
C PHE A 776 -14.70 -28.52 -9.46
N THR A 777 -16.00 -28.25 -9.52
CA THR A 777 -16.87 -28.16 -8.32
C THR A 777 -16.97 -29.49 -7.56
N GLN A 778 -16.88 -30.61 -8.27
CA GLN A 778 -16.91 -31.94 -7.65
C GLN A 778 -15.60 -32.21 -6.90
N ASP A 779 -14.45 -31.98 -7.54
CA ASP A 779 -13.12 -32.12 -6.93
C ASP A 779 -12.99 -31.24 -5.67
N TYR A 780 -13.47 -29.99 -5.73
CA TYR A 780 -13.49 -29.08 -4.59
C TYR A 780 -14.31 -29.61 -3.40
N ARG A 781 -15.46 -30.26 -3.65
CA ARG A 781 -16.29 -30.85 -2.59
C ARG A 781 -15.64 -32.07 -1.96
N ASP A 782 -15.10 -32.95 -2.81
CA ASP A 782 -14.47 -34.18 -2.34
C ASP A 782 -13.18 -33.86 -1.56
N TYR A 783 -12.41 -32.84 -1.96
CA TYR A 783 -11.27 -32.32 -1.19
C TYR A 783 -11.69 -31.65 0.14
N ALA A 784 -12.72 -30.79 0.11
CA ALA A 784 -13.20 -30.08 1.30
C ALA A 784 -13.76 -31.03 2.37
N SER A 785 -14.37 -32.14 1.97
CA SER A 785 -14.89 -33.17 2.88
C SER A 785 -13.82 -33.83 3.76
N GLY A 786 -12.55 -33.83 3.31
CA GLY A 786 -11.42 -34.49 3.98
C GLY A 786 -10.76 -33.69 5.11
N ARG A 787 -10.95 -32.37 5.22
CA ARG A 787 -10.29 -31.51 6.23
C ARG A 787 -11.30 -30.77 7.14
N GLN A 788 -12.15 -31.50 7.87
CA GLN A 788 -12.98 -30.91 8.94
C GLN A 788 -12.10 -30.41 10.12
N PRO A 789 -12.21 -29.14 10.54
CA PRO A 789 -11.53 -28.65 11.75
C PRO A 789 -12.09 -29.33 13.01
N GLY A 790 -11.21 -29.87 13.85
CA GLY A 790 -11.60 -30.34 15.18
C GLY A 790 -12.08 -29.17 16.06
N PRO A 791 -13.06 -29.37 16.97
CA PRO A 791 -13.65 -28.29 17.74
C PRO A 791 -12.61 -27.59 18.63
N ARG A 792 -12.35 -26.31 18.36
CA ARG A 792 -11.41 -25.47 19.13
C ARG A 792 -12.03 -25.04 20.48
N GLY A 793 -12.15 -25.99 21.40
CA GLY A 793 -12.62 -25.73 22.76
C GLY A 793 -11.62 -24.90 23.58
N GLY A 794 -11.67 -23.57 23.47
CA GLY A 794 -10.92 -22.63 24.30
C GLY A 794 -11.86 -21.69 25.06
N SER A 795 -11.89 -21.77 26.40
CA SER A 795 -12.80 -20.93 27.19
C SER A 795 -12.29 -19.48 27.27
N LEU A 796 -13.01 -18.56 26.63
CA LEU A 796 -12.92 -17.11 26.81
C LEU A 796 -14.18 -16.56 27.49
N SER A 797 -14.55 -17.14 28.64
CA SER A 797 -15.70 -16.70 29.45
C SER A 797 -15.49 -15.37 30.20
N LEU A 798 -14.62 -14.48 29.71
CA LEU A 798 -14.36 -13.14 30.27
C LEU A 798 -14.66 -12.06 29.21
N GLY A 799 -15.89 -11.54 29.21
CA GLY A 799 -16.28 -10.40 28.36
C GLY A 799 -17.78 -10.27 28.12
N LEU A 800 -18.47 -11.42 28.00
CA LEU A 800 -19.90 -11.44 27.67
C LEU A 800 -20.75 -10.63 28.69
N PRO A 801 -21.76 -9.87 28.25
CA PRO A 801 -22.71 -9.23 29.15
C PRO A 801 -23.51 -10.28 29.94
N GLY A 802 -23.90 -9.97 31.17
CA GLY A 802 -24.87 -10.78 31.91
C GLY A 802 -26.25 -10.79 31.22
N PRO A 803 -27.12 -11.77 31.50
CA PRO A 803 -28.38 -11.97 30.77
C PRO A 803 -29.27 -10.71 30.75
N ASP A 804 -29.41 -10.02 31.89
CA ASP A 804 -30.19 -8.77 32.01
C ASP A 804 -29.67 -7.66 31.07
N LEU A 805 -28.35 -7.59 30.87
CA LEU A 805 -27.73 -6.68 29.91
C LEU A 805 -27.94 -7.15 28.47
N GLN A 806 -27.88 -8.45 28.19
CA GLN A 806 -28.16 -8.99 26.84
C GLN A 806 -29.61 -8.70 26.41
N GLN A 807 -30.58 -8.84 27.33
CA GLN A 807 -31.96 -8.43 27.08
C GLN A 807 -32.06 -6.92 26.81
N SER A 808 -31.50 -6.08 27.69
CA SER A 808 -31.53 -4.61 27.51
C SER A 808 -30.86 -4.15 26.21
N PHE A 809 -29.77 -4.81 25.81
CA PHE A 809 -29.09 -4.55 24.54
C PHE A 809 -29.90 -5.04 23.32
N THR A 810 -30.63 -6.15 23.45
CA THR A 810 -31.57 -6.65 22.43
C THR A 810 -32.72 -5.68 22.21
N GLU A 811 -33.39 -5.25 23.28
CA GLU A 811 -34.47 -4.25 23.24
C GLU A 811 -33.98 -2.93 22.61
N THR A 812 -32.77 -2.49 22.98
CA THR A 812 -32.14 -1.29 22.41
C THR A 812 -31.90 -1.44 20.90
N TYR A 813 -31.41 -2.59 20.44
CA TYR A 813 -31.16 -2.84 19.02
C TYR A 813 -32.45 -2.82 18.19
N PHE A 814 -33.50 -3.55 18.58
CA PHE A 814 -34.77 -3.55 17.83
C PHE A 814 -35.46 -2.18 17.87
N LYS A 815 -35.33 -1.46 18.99
CA LYS A 815 -35.89 -0.12 19.14
C LYS A 815 -35.15 0.94 18.33
N TYR A 816 -33.82 0.89 18.19
CA TYR A 816 -33.00 1.98 17.65
C TYR A 816 -32.13 1.62 16.41
N CYS A 817 -31.56 0.42 16.34
CA CYS A 817 -30.67 0.01 15.25
C CYS A 817 -31.41 -0.56 14.04
N TYR A 818 -32.42 -1.41 14.29
CA TYR A 818 -33.11 -2.24 13.29
C TYR A 818 -33.62 -1.49 12.04
N PRO A 819 -34.23 -0.28 12.12
CA PRO A 819 -34.68 0.46 10.91
C PRO A 819 -33.56 0.82 9.93
N TRP A 820 -32.30 0.81 10.38
CA TRP A 820 -31.10 1.19 9.62
C TRP A 820 -30.12 0.02 9.44
N CYS A 821 -30.49 -1.16 9.94
CA CYS A 821 -29.63 -2.34 10.07
C CYS A 821 -30.47 -3.59 10.48
N PRO A 822 -31.46 -4.04 9.70
CA PRO A 822 -32.36 -5.14 10.08
C PRO A 822 -31.70 -6.50 9.85
N VAL A 823 -30.56 -6.76 10.50
CA VAL A 823 -29.69 -7.92 10.25
C VAL A 823 -29.74 -8.99 11.34
N LEU A 824 -30.65 -8.87 12.30
CA LEU A 824 -30.87 -9.82 13.41
C LEU A 824 -32.38 -9.98 13.61
N ASP A 825 -32.79 -11.21 13.92
CA ASP A 825 -34.20 -11.60 13.99
C ASP A 825 -34.59 -12.01 15.41
N GLN A 826 -35.74 -11.52 15.87
CA GLN A 826 -36.06 -11.50 17.30
C GLN A 826 -36.23 -12.91 17.90
N ASP A 827 -36.70 -13.87 17.10
CA ASP A 827 -36.98 -15.25 17.52
C ASP A 827 -35.71 -16.11 17.66
N THR A 828 -34.65 -15.81 16.90
CA THR A 828 -33.39 -16.57 16.94
C THR A 828 -32.33 -15.92 17.83
N LEU A 829 -32.37 -14.58 17.99
CA LEU A 829 -31.25 -13.80 18.52
C LEU A 829 -30.70 -14.30 19.87
N PHE A 830 -31.52 -14.73 20.83
CA PHE A 830 -31.00 -15.25 22.09
C PHE A 830 -30.21 -16.57 21.94
N THR A 831 -30.57 -17.40 20.95
CA THR A 831 -29.77 -18.58 20.58
C THR A 831 -28.49 -18.18 19.84
N ASP A 832 -28.58 -17.20 18.95
CA ASP A 832 -27.41 -16.71 18.19
C ASP A 832 -26.37 -16.03 19.10
N LEU A 833 -26.81 -15.24 20.09
CA LEU A 833 -25.95 -14.62 21.11
C LEU A 833 -25.31 -15.66 22.05
N ALA A 834 -26.02 -16.74 22.36
CA ALA A 834 -25.47 -17.84 23.16
C ALA A 834 -24.46 -18.69 22.37
N ARG A 835 -24.60 -18.75 21.04
CA ARG A 835 -23.68 -19.43 20.12
C ARG A 835 -22.46 -18.58 19.74
N SER A 836 -22.63 -17.27 19.60
CA SER A 836 -21.62 -16.34 19.05
C SER A 836 -21.17 -15.28 20.08
N PRO A 837 -19.99 -15.45 20.69
CA PRO A 837 -19.35 -14.41 21.49
C PRO A 837 -19.05 -13.14 20.68
N LEU A 838 -18.72 -13.29 19.40
CA LEU A 838 -18.44 -12.18 18.48
C LEU A 838 -19.69 -11.31 18.27
N LEU A 839 -20.84 -11.93 17.98
CA LEU A 839 -22.12 -11.23 17.87
C LEU A 839 -22.54 -10.58 19.19
N ALA A 840 -22.38 -11.30 20.32
CA ALA A 840 -22.73 -10.79 21.63
C ALA A 840 -21.93 -9.53 22.01
N ASN A 841 -20.64 -9.49 21.70
CA ASN A 841 -19.82 -8.29 21.88
C ASN A 841 -20.18 -7.18 20.86
N ALA A 842 -20.53 -7.51 19.62
CA ALA A 842 -20.93 -6.53 18.61
C ALA A 842 -22.31 -5.87 18.92
N LEU A 843 -23.28 -6.65 19.41
CA LEU A 843 -24.56 -6.15 19.90
C LEU A 843 -24.37 -5.29 21.16
N ALA A 844 -23.56 -5.77 22.11
CA ALA A 844 -23.24 -5.03 23.32
C ALA A 844 -22.55 -3.69 23.00
N LEU A 845 -21.62 -3.66 22.04
CA LEU A 845 -21.03 -2.42 21.52
C LEU A 845 -22.10 -1.44 21.03
N ALA A 846 -22.92 -1.84 20.05
CA ALA A 846 -23.88 -0.91 19.43
C ALA A 846 -24.89 -0.39 20.47
N SER A 847 -25.47 -1.29 21.27
CA SER A 847 -26.52 -0.91 22.22
C SER A 847 -25.99 -0.15 23.44
N SER A 848 -24.83 -0.52 24.01
CA SER A 848 -24.23 0.26 25.11
C SER A 848 -23.69 1.63 24.68
N HIS A 849 -23.50 1.85 23.38
CA HIS A 849 -23.11 3.15 22.82
C HIS A 849 -24.31 4.06 22.51
N ILE A 850 -25.47 3.49 22.18
CA ILE A 850 -26.74 4.20 21.89
C ILE A 850 -27.51 4.50 23.18
N GLN A 851 -27.59 3.51 24.08
CA GLN A 851 -28.25 3.61 25.38
C GLN A 851 -27.36 2.96 26.46
N PRO A 852 -26.34 3.69 26.96
CA PRO A 852 -25.49 3.20 28.04
C PRO A 852 -26.33 2.78 29.26
N PRO A 853 -26.17 1.56 29.79
CA PRO A 853 -26.92 1.12 30.95
C PRO A 853 -26.41 1.82 32.22
N VAL A 854 -27.34 2.18 33.12
CA VAL A 854 -27.02 2.94 34.34
C VAL A 854 -26.31 2.09 35.40
N ILE A 855 -26.43 0.76 35.32
CA ILE A 855 -25.72 -0.18 36.18
C ILE A 855 -24.24 -0.33 35.77
N PRO A 856 -23.31 -0.62 36.71
CA PRO A 856 -21.91 -0.85 36.40
C PRO A 856 -21.73 -1.92 35.32
N SER A 857 -21.09 -1.55 34.22
CA SER A 857 -21.02 -2.35 33.01
C SER A 857 -19.70 -2.11 32.27
N THR A 858 -19.36 -3.04 31.38
CA THR A 858 -18.20 -2.94 30.48
C THR A 858 -18.42 -1.79 29.48
N LYS A 859 -17.38 -0.98 29.23
CA LYS A 859 -17.46 0.18 28.33
C LYS A 859 -17.55 -0.28 26.85
N PRO A 860 -18.23 0.48 25.96
CA PRO A 860 -18.35 0.15 24.53
C PRO A 860 -16.99 -0.14 23.86
N ALA A 861 -15.94 0.63 24.20
CA ALA A 861 -14.58 0.44 23.68
C ALA A 861 -14.00 -0.97 23.93
N THR A 862 -14.35 -1.59 25.06
CA THR A 862 -13.90 -2.94 25.41
C THR A 862 -14.65 -3.99 24.61
N TYR A 863 -15.98 -3.87 24.50
CA TYR A 863 -16.80 -4.72 23.63
C TYR A 863 -16.34 -4.66 22.17
N TYR A 864 -16.04 -3.47 21.63
CA TYR A 864 -15.42 -3.31 20.31
C TYR A 864 -14.08 -4.03 20.22
N SER A 865 -13.20 -3.84 21.20
CA SER A 865 -11.85 -4.45 21.17
C SER A 865 -11.92 -5.98 21.20
N GLN A 866 -12.85 -6.55 21.95
CA GLN A 866 -13.08 -8.00 22.04
C GLN A 866 -13.69 -8.56 20.76
N ALA A 867 -14.78 -7.96 20.24
CA ALA A 867 -15.38 -8.38 18.97
C ALA A 867 -14.40 -8.24 17.78
N LYS A 868 -13.61 -7.16 17.76
CA LYS A 868 -12.55 -6.94 16.78
C LYS A 868 -11.47 -8.02 16.86
N GLN A 869 -11.04 -8.41 18.07
CA GLN A 869 -10.06 -9.48 18.21
C GLN A 869 -10.63 -10.80 17.70
N MET A 870 -11.82 -11.21 18.16
CA MET A 870 -12.50 -12.44 17.72
C MET A 870 -12.65 -12.51 16.19
N PHE A 871 -12.85 -11.35 15.53
CA PHE A 871 -12.91 -11.25 14.07
C PHE A 871 -11.55 -11.46 13.38
N TYR A 872 -10.43 -10.98 13.96
CA TYR A 872 -9.09 -11.16 13.38
C TYR A 872 -8.41 -12.48 13.77
N ASP A 873 -8.83 -13.11 14.87
CA ASP A 873 -8.32 -14.40 15.36
C ASP A 873 -9.11 -15.62 14.81
N ASP A 874 -10.15 -15.38 13.99
CA ASP A 874 -11.02 -16.40 13.35
C ASP A 874 -11.79 -17.27 14.38
N ASP A 875 -12.34 -16.62 15.42
CA ASP A 875 -13.09 -17.27 16.51
C ASP A 875 -14.57 -17.57 16.17
N GLU A 876 -15.13 -16.94 15.13
CA GLU A 876 -16.52 -17.18 14.69
C GLU A 876 -16.56 -18.07 13.44
N ALA A 877 -17.27 -19.20 13.54
CA ALA A 877 -17.37 -20.20 12.48
C ALA A 877 -18.51 -19.92 11.48
N ASP A 878 -19.45 -19.03 11.82
CA ASP A 878 -20.56 -18.64 10.94
C ASP A 878 -20.25 -17.32 10.19
N PRO A 879 -19.95 -17.38 8.88
CA PRO A 879 -19.60 -16.18 8.12
C PRO A 879 -20.78 -15.21 7.95
N VAL A 880 -22.03 -15.66 8.11
CA VAL A 880 -23.18 -14.76 8.14
C VAL A 880 -23.16 -13.93 9.44
N THR A 881 -22.84 -14.57 10.57
CA THR A 881 -22.70 -13.91 11.87
C THR A 881 -21.53 -12.94 11.92
N CYS A 882 -20.43 -13.21 11.22
CA CYS A 882 -19.38 -12.23 10.96
C CYS A 882 -19.92 -10.97 10.26
N LEU A 883 -20.72 -11.11 9.19
CA LEU A 883 -21.33 -9.96 8.51
C LEU A 883 -22.32 -9.20 9.40
N GLN A 884 -23.13 -9.91 10.20
CA GLN A 884 -24.06 -9.32 11.18
C GLN A 884 -23.30 -8.46 12.19
N ALA A 885 -22.18 -8.96 12.74
CA ALA A 885 -21.34 -8.23 13.68
C ALA A 885 -20.64 -7.01 13.05
N ILE A 886 -20.09 -7.14 11.83
CA ILE A 886 -19.47 -6.00 11.11
C ILE A 886 -20.50 -4.88 10.86
N CYS A 887 -21.76 -5.23 10.53
CA CYS A 887 -22.82 -4.23 10.39
C CYS A 887 -23.01 -3.38 11.65
N LEU A 888 -22.86 -3.97 12.84
CA LEU A 888 -23.00 -3.29 14.14
C LEU A 888 -21.79 -2.42 14.49
N PHE A 889 -20.59 -2.70 13.97
CA PHE A 889 -19.39 -1.88 14.20
C PHE A 889 -19.50 -0.44 13.66
N TYR A 890 -20.47 -0.16 12.78
CA TYR A 890 -20.74 1.19 12.24
C TYR A 890 -21.03 2.25 13.33
N TRP A 891 -21.59 1.85 14.48
CA TRP A 891 -21.83 2.77 15.60
C TRP A 891 -20.55 3.16 16.37
N TRP A 892 -19.41 2.52 16.07
CA TRP A 892 -18.12 2.87 16.63
C TRP A 892 -17.36 3.84 15.70
N SER A 893 -17.03 5.03 16.21
CA SER A 893 -16.28 6.05 15.47
C SER A 893 -15.37 6.86 16.42
N PRO A 894 -14.26 6.28 16.91
CA PRO A 894 -13.46 6.85 18.01
C PRO A 894 -12.58 8.04 17.62
N ARG A 895 -12.42 8.37 16.34
CA ARG A 895 -11.56 9.46 15.82
C ARG A 895 -12.20 10.12 14.59
N PRO A 896 -11.82 11.35 14.21
CA PRO A 896 -12.35 12.04 13.02
C PRO A 896 -12.16 11.27 11.70
N SER A 897 -13.06 11.51 10.75
CA SER A 897 -13.07 10.89 9.40
C SER A 897 -11.99 11.43 8.46
N SER A 898 -11.35 12.55 8.79
CA SER A 898 -10.20 13.11 8.06
C SER A 898 -8.92 12.28 8.23
N GLN A 899 -8.80 11.51 9.31
CA GLN A 899 -7.60 10.70 9.59
C GLN A 899 -7.73 9.27 9.06
N VAL A 900 -6.63 8.73 8.51
CA VAL A 900 -6.57 7.35 8.02
C VAL A 900 -6.52 6.38 9.20
N GLN A 901 -7.60 5.61 9.40
CA GLN A 901 -7.75 4.68 10.53
C GLN A 901 -8.44 3.36 10.13
N ARG A 902 -8.12 2.28 10.85
CA ARG A 902 -8.76 0.94 10.71
C ARG A 902 -9.95 0.74 11.67
N ASP A 903 -10.40 1.80 12.34
CA ASP A 903 -11.44 1.75 13.38
C ASP A 903 -12.70 2.57 13.03
N GLY A 904 -12.75 3.16 11.83
CA GLY A 904 -13.89 3.97 11.38
C GLY A 904 -14.83 3.21 10.44
N ALA A 905 -16.09 3.67 10.36
CA ALA A 905 -17.15 3.07 9.55
C ALA A 905 -16.78 2.78 8.08
N TRP A 906 -15.95 3.64 7.45
CA TRP A 906 -15.46 3.42 6.09
C TRP A 906 -14.64 2.13 5.94
N TRP A 907 -13.73 1.86 6.90
CA TRP A 907 -12.92 0.64 6.89
C TRP A 907 -13.79 -0.60 7.09
N TRP A 908 -14.66 -0.59 8.10
CA TRP A 908 -15.50 -1.75 8.41
C TRP A 908 -16.55 -2.05 7.33
N SER A 909 -17.15 -1.04 6.72
CA SER A 909 -18.01 -1.22 5.55
C SER A 909 -17.22 -1.84 4.39
N ALA A 910 -15.99 -1.39 4.14
CA ALA A 910 -15.12 -1.94 3.10
C ALA A 910 -14.55 -3.35 3.41
N VAL A 911 -14.60 -3.82 4.66
CA VAL A 911 -14.32 -5.22 5.02
C VAL A 911 -15.57 -6.06 4.77
N GLY A 912 -16.71 -5.67 5.35
CA GLY A 912 -17.97 -6.41 5.24
C GLY A 912 -18.48 -6.54 3.80
N ILE A 913 -18.32 -5.50 2.97
CA ILE A 913 -18.66 -5.55 1.54
C ILE A 913 -17.84 -6.61 0.81
N ARG A 914 -16.52 -6.69 1.05
CA ARG A 914 -15.66 -7.69 0.39
C ARG A 914 -15.97 -9.11 0.85
N GLN A 915 -16.25 -9.30 2.13
CA GLN A 915 -16.68 -10.60 2.66
C GLN A 915 -18.06 -11.01 2.11
N ALA A 916 -19.01 -10.06 2.02
CA ALA A 916 -20.31 -10.28 1.39
C ALA A 916 -20.20 -10.57 -0.12
N GLN A 917 -19.30 -9.89 -0.84
CA GLN A 917 -18.99 -10.17 -2.25
C GLN A 917 -18.39 -11.57 -2.42
N GLN A 918 -17.44 -11.97 -1.56
CA GLN A 918 -16.87 -13.32 -1.53
C GLN A 918 -17.94 -14.40 -1.26
N MET A 919 -18.90 -14.12 -0.39
CA MET A 919 -20.06 -15.01 -0.14
C MET A 919 -21.13 -14.96 -1.25
N GLY A 920 -20.99 -14.07 -2.23
CA GLY A 920 -21.89 -13.92 -3.37
C GLY A 920 -23.14 -13.07 -3.12
N PHE A 921 -23.23 -12.34 -2.00
CA PHE A 921 -24.45 -11.63 -1.55
C PHE A 921 -24.92 -10.50 -2.49
N TYR A 922 -24.09 -10.09 -3.45
CA TYR A 922 -24.44 -9.14 -4.51
C TYR A 922 -25.34 -9.73 -5.61
N ARG A 923 -25.60 -11.05 -5.56
CA ARG A 923 -26.49 -11.76 -6.50
C ARG A 923 -27.61 -12.52 -5.80
N GLU A 924 -28.72 -12.72 -6.50
CA GLU A 924 -29.85 -13.55 -6.07
C GLU A 924 -29.57 -15.04 -6.36
N PRO A 925 -29.70 -15.96 -5.38
CA PRO A 925 -29.47 -17.39 -5.64
C PRO A 925 -30.53 -17.99 -6.57
N LYS A 926 -30.07 -18.64 -7.66
CA LYS A 926 -30.95 -19.44 -8.53
C LYS A 926 -31.72 -20.50 -7.71
N PRO A 927 -33.00 -20.78 -8.02
CA PRO A 927 -33.83 -21.69 -7.23
C PRO A 927 -33.17 -23.07 -7.00
N ASP A 928 -32.54 -23.59 -8.05
CA ASP A 928 -32.03 -24.97 -8.16
C ASP A 928 -30.66 -25.20 -7.48
N HIS A 929 -30.06 -24.18 -6.87
CA HIS A 929 -28.73 -24.27 -6.29
C HIS A 929 -28.73 -25.12 -5.00
N PRO A 930 -27.79 -26.06 -4.76
CA PRO A 930 -27.81 -26.93 -3.57
C PRO A 930 -27.76 -26.22 -2.21
N ASN A 931 -27.31 -24.96 -2.13
CA ASN A 931 -27.33 -24.15 -0.90
C ASN A 931 -28.54 -23.18 -0.84
N SER A 932 -29.44 -23.19 -1.83
CA SER A 932 -30.70 -22.41 -1.88
C SER A 932 -31.59 -22.60 -0.64
N SER A 933 -31.41 -23.72 0.07
CA SER A 933 -32.21 -24.16 1.22
C SER A 933 -31.58 -23.91 2.59
N SER A 934 -30.36 -23.37 2.71
CA SER A 934 -29.63 -23.30 3.98
C SER A 934 -29.42 -21.90 4.59
N MET A 935 -30.00 -20.85 3.99
CA MET A 935 -29.93 -19.48 4.52
C MET A 935 -31.19 -18.69 4.12
N ASP A 936 -31.69 -17.84 5.01
CA ASP A 936 -32.79 -16.93 4.71
C ASP A 936 -32.41 -15.93 3.59
N ARG A 937 -33.21 -15.92 2.52
CA ARG A 937 -33.09 -14.98 1.40
C ARG A 937 -33.40 -13.55 1.84
N GLY A 938 -34.32 -13.38 2.80
CA GLY A 938 -34.65 -12.09 3.38
C GLY A 938 -33.45 -11.49 4.11
N LEU A 939 -32.88 -12.23 5.07
CA LEU A 939 -31.68 -11.85 5.82
C LEU A 939 -30.49 -11.55 4.90
N ARG A 940 -30.29 -12.34 3.83
CA ARG A 940 -29.26 -12.07 2.80
C ARG A 940 -29.45 -10.68 2.17
N ARG A 941 -30.66 -10.38 1.69
CA ARG A 941 -31.02 -9.09 1.08
C ARG A 941 -30.89 -7.96 2.10
N ARG A 942 -31.39 -8.15 3.32
CA ARG A 942 -31.27 -7.19 4.43
C ARG A 942 -29.81 -6.87 4.76
N ILE A 943 -28.91 -7.86 4.81
CA ILE A 943 -27.46 -7.66 5.02
C ILE A 943 -26.82 -6.91 3.84
N TRP A 944 -27.04 -7.37 2.59
CA TRP A 944 -26.44 -6.73 1.41
C TRP A 944 -26.86 -5.26 1.28
N TRP A 945 -28.16 -4.99 1.37
CA TRP A 945 -28.68 -3.63 1.25
C TRP A 945 -28.35 -2.74 2.46
N THR A 946 -28.08 -3.32 3.64
CA THR A 946 -27.51 -2.59 4.78
C THR A 946 -26.09 -2.10 4.46
N PHE A 947 -25.23 -2.96 3.90
CA PHE A 947 -23.90 -2.55 3.45
C PHE A 947 -23.96 -1.54 2.30
N PHE A 948 -24.81 -1.77 1.30
CA PHE A 948 -25.07 -0.82 0.22
C PHE A 948 -25.40 0.57 0.79
N ALA A 949 -26.45 0.69 1.60
CA ALA A 949 -26.93 1.98 2.10
C ALA A 949 -25.87 2.71 2.96
N ARG A 950 -25.25 2.01 3.92
CA ARG A 950 -24.21 2.56 4.81
C ARG A 950 -23.00 3.07 4.04
N GLU A 951 -22.65 2.42 2.95
CA GLU A 951 -21.53 2.81 2.10
C GLU A 951 -21.81 4.13 1.35
N ARG A 952 -23.00 4.33 0.75
CA ARG A 952 -23.35 5.61 0.10
C ARG A 952 -23.43 6.76 1.11
N VAL A 953 -24.03 6.51 2.28
CA VAL A 953 -24.10 7.48 3.38
C VAL A 953 -22.70 7.87 3.86
N THR A 954 -21.76 6.94 3.90
CA THR A 954 -20.35 7.24 4.26
C THR A 954 -19.61 7.94 3.11
N ALA A 955 -19.83 7.53 1.87
CA ALA A 955 -19.21 8.09 0.67
C ALA A 955 -19.54 9.58 0.49
N ILE A 956 -20.82 9.96 0.56
CA ILE A 956 -21.26 11.36 0.44
C ILE A 956 -20.80 12.21 1.63
N CYS A 957 -20.76 11.64 2.84
CA CYS A 957 -20.32 12.31 4.06
C CYS A 957 -18.82 12.61 4.07
N GLN A 958 -17.99 11.68 3.56
CA GLN A 958 -16.53 11.75 3.64
C GLN A 958 -15.85 12.12 2.32
N SER A 959 -16.62 12.38 1.26
CA SER A 959 -16.13 12.58 -0.13
C SER A 959 -15.23 11.41 -0.59
N ARG A 960 -15.73 10.18 -0.47
CA ARG A 960 -15.06 8.94 -0.91
C ARG A 960 -15.79 8.34 -2.13
N PRO A 961 -15.09 7.67 -3.06
CA PRO A 961 -15.73 7.00 -4.20
C PRO A 961 -16.49 5.75 -3.72
N CYS A 962 -17.63 5.43 -4.33
CA CYS A 962 -18.42 4.25 -3.92
C CYS A 962 -17.71 2.93 -4.23
N LEU A 963 -17.90 1.93 -3.35
CA LEU A 963 -17.24 0.62 -3.41
C LEU A 963 -18.05 -0.47 -4.13
N ILE A 964 -19.37 -0.40 -4.07
CA ILE A 964 -20.26 -1.28 -4.84
C ILE A 964 -20.71 -0.53 -6.09
N ASP A 965 -20.45 -1.05 -7.29
CA ASP A 965 -21.18 -0.59 -8.48
C ASP A 965 -22.51 -1.35 -8.59
N PRO A 966 -23.67 -0.66 -8.71
CA PRO A 966 -24.94 -1.33 -8.93
C PRO A 966 -25.00 -2.19 -10.20
N ALA A 967 -24.17 -1.92 -11.22
CA ALA A 967 -24.15 -2.68 -12.47
C ALA A 967 -23.62 -4.12 -12.33
N ASP A 968 -22.83 -4.40 -11.28
CA ASP A 968 -22.32 -5.75 -11.00
C ASP A 968 -23.33 -6.65 -10.25
N CYS A 969 -24.46 -6.08 -9.80
CA CYS A 969 -25.42 -6.71 -8.90
C CYS A 969 -26.71 -7.15 -9.61
N ASP A 970 -27.18 -8.38 -9.34
CA ASP A 970 -28.50 -8.86 -9.79
C ASP A 970 -29.50 -9.14 -8.65
N ILE A 971 -29.08 -8.94 -7.38
CA ILE A 971 -29.95 -9.06 -6.22
C ILE A 971 -31.08 -8.00 -6.24
N PRO A 972 -32.36 -8.38 -6.06
CA PRO A 972 -33.48 -7.44 -6.05
C PRO A 972 -33.44 -6.53 -4.82
N LEU A 973 -34.08 -5.35 -4.94
CA LEU A 973 -34.37 -4.46 -3.81
C LEU A 973 -35.21 -5.19 -2.74
N PRO A 974 -35.06 -4.85 -1.45
CA PRO A 974 -35.75 -5.53 -0.37
C PRO A 974 -37.26 -5.25 -0.41
N THR A 975 -38.07 -6.26 -0.10
CA THR A 975 -39.54 -6.18 0.03
C THR A 975 -39.96 -6.40 1.49
N LEU A 976 -41.24 -6.21 1.84
CA LEU A 976 -41.73 -6.51 3.19
C LEU A 976 -41.66 -8.01 3.53
N GLU A 977 -41.68 -8.89 2.53
CA GLU A 977 -41.57 -10.34 2.69
C GLU A 977 -40.15 -10.79 3.08
N ASP A 978 -39.15 -9.93 2.92
CA ASP A 978 -37.75 -10.21 3.32
C ASP A 978 -37.52 -10.11 4.84
N PHE A 979 -38.55 -9.83 5.65
CA PHE A 979 -38.47 -9.58 7.09
C PHE A 979 -39.33 -10.60 7.88
N PRO A 980 -38.93 -11.00 9.11
CA PRO A 980 -39.70 -11.96 9.92
C PRO A 980 -41.13 -11.51 10.27
N ASP A 981 -41.32 -10.19 10.38
CA ASP A 981 -42.63 -9.55 10.53
C ASP A 981 -42.84 -8.54 9.37
N PRO A 982 -43.53 -8.95 8.29
CA PRO A 982 -43.88 -8.07 7.18
C PRO A 982 -44.83 -6.91 7.56
N THR A 983 -45.47 -6.96 8.74
CA THR A 983 -46.34 -5.88 9.24
C THR A 983 -45.57 -4.79 9.99
N ASN A 984 -44.27 -5.01 10.25
CA ASN A 984 -43.45 -4.09 11.02
C ASN A 984 -43.14 -2.81 10.22
N PRO A 985 -43.60 -1.61 10.65
CA PRO A 985 -43.36 -0.38 9.89
C PRO A 985 -41.87 0.03 9.80
N LYS A 986 -40.99 -0.59 10.60
CA LYS A 986 -39.54 -0.40 10.49
C LYS A 986 -38.93 -1.08 9.27
N ALA A 987 -39.55 -2.17 8.78
CA ALA A 987 -39.14 -2.84 7.55
C ALA A 987 -39.32 -1.91 6.35
N GLU A 988 -40.48 -1.27 6.25
CA GLU A 988 -40.80 -0.32 5.19
C GLU A 988 -39.85 0.88 5.17
N ILE A 989 -39.52 1.43 6.34
CA ILE A 989 -38.56 2.54 6.48
C ILE A 989 -37.18 2.15 5.93
N PHE A 990 -36.72 0.91 6.16
CA PHE A 990 -35.47 0.42 5.56
C PHE A 990 -35.54 0.35 4.03
N ILE A 991 -36.66 -0.12 3.46
CA ILE A 991 -36.86 -0.21 2.00
C ILE A 991 -36.79 1.18 1.35
N TYR A 992 -37.52 2.17 1.90
CA TYR A 992 -37.47 3.54 1.40
C TYR A 992 -36.11 4.22 1.64
N TRP A 993 -35.41 3.89 2.74
CA TRP A 993 -34.04 4.34 2.98
C TRP A 993 -33.04 3.79 1.96
N VAL A 994 -33.11 2.51 1.62
CA VAL A 994 -32.27 1.90 0.58
C VAL A 994 -32.52 2.54 -0.79
N ARG A 995 -33.79 2.77 -1.15
CA ARG A 995 -34.18 3.53 -2.37
C ARG A 995 -33.56 4.92 -2.38
N LEU A 996 -33.63 5.65 -1.26
CA LEU A 996 -32.99 6.97 -1.12
C LEU A 996 -31.47 6.86 -1.31
N CYS A 997 -30.81 5.92 -0.62
CA CYS A 997 -29.36 5.73 -0.70
C CYS A 997 -28.85 5.42 -2.11
N ALA A 998 -29.65 4.80 -2.98
CA ALA A 998 -29.29 4.64 -4.39
C ALA A 998 -29.16 5.99 -5.11
N ILE A 999 -30.05 6.94 -4.83
CA ILE A 999 -29.98 8.32 -5.33
C ILE A 999 -28.79 9.06 -4.68
N MET A 1000 -28.57 8.88 -3.36
CA MET A 1000 -27.41 9.46 -2.66
C MET A 1000 -26.07 9.09 -3.33
N GLY A 1001 -25.93 7.83 -3.76
CA GLY A 1001 -24.74 7.36 -4.48
C GLY A 1001 -24.56 8.03 -5.84
N ARG A 1002 -25.65 8.27 -6.59
CA ARG A 1002 -25.60 9.02 -7.85
C ARG A 1002 -25.23 10.49 -7.64
N VAL A 1003 -25.80 11.15 -6.63
CA VAL A 1003 -25.44 12.53 -6.25
C VAL A 1003 -23.98 12.62 -5.82
N ALA A 1004 -23.48 11.67 -5.03
CA ALA A 1004 -22.07 11.61 -4.64
C ALA A 1004 -21.14 11.42 -5.86
N LYS A 1005 -21.50 10.51 -6.78
CA LYS A 1005 -20.76 10.28 -8.04
C LYS A 1005 -20.71 11.56 -8.88
N TYR A 1006 -21.85 12.20 -9.14
CA TYR A 1006 -21.92 13.50 -9.84
C TYR A 1006 -21.01 14.56 -9.19
N ARG A 1007 -21.12 14.75 -7.87
CA ARG A 1007 -20.31 15.73 -7.13
C ARG A 1007 -18.81 15.44 -7.21
N SER A 1008 -18.40 14.17 -7.25
CA SER A 1008 -16.99 13.75 -7.47
C SER A 1008 -16.49 13.88 -8.93
N GLN A 1009 -17.38 14.08 -9.90
CA GLN A 1009 -17.02 14.30 -11.31
C GLN A 1009 -16.88 15.80 -11.63
N VAL A 1010 -17.74 16.64 -11.04
CA VAL A 1010 -17.68 18.12 -11.16
C VAL A 1010 -16.34 18.68 -10.65
N THR A 1011 -15.65 18.00 -9.73
CA THR A 1011 -14.32 18.41 -9.24
C THR A 1011 -13.18 18.21 -10.24
N GLY A 1012 -13.41 17.52 -11.37
CA GLY A 1012 -12.37 17.21 -12.36
C GLY A 1012 -12.62 17.73 -13.78
N VAL A 1013 -13.83 18.20 -14.09
CA VAL A 1013 -14.21 18.70 -15.43
C VAL A 1013 -15.10 19.93 -15.30
N ALA A 1014 -14.66 21.06 -15.86
CA ALA A 1014 -15.49 22.26 -15.96
C ALA A 1014 -16.61 22.07 -16.99
N GLY A 1015 -17.84 22.49 -16.64
CA GLY A 1015 -18.97 22.52 -17.59
C GLY A 1015 -19.90 21.30 -17.61
N LEU A 1016 -19.89 20.44 -16.58
CA LEU A 1016 -20.98 19.46 -16.41
C LEU A 1016 -22.31 20.18 -16.13
N PRO A 1017 -23.41 19.86 -16.85
CA PRO A 1017 -24.72 20.47 -16.62
C PRO A 1017 -25.34 20.00 -15.29
N PHE A 1018 -26.19 20.85 -14.72
CA PHE A 1018 -26.94 20.54 -13.51
C PHE A 1018 -27.83 19.28 -13.70
N PRO A 1019 -27.90 18.34 -12.73
CA PRO A 1019 -28.38 16.99 -13.00
C PRO A 1019 -29.90 16.87 -12.81
N THR A 1020 -30.68 17.45 -13.73
CA THR A 1020 -32.16 17.47 -13.69
C THR A 1020 -32.81 16.08 -13.56
N GLN A 1021 -32.14 15.00 -13.98
CA GLN A 1021 -32.62 13.65 -13.70
C GLN A 1021 -32.60 13.31 -12.19
N LEU A 1022 -31.54 13.71 -11.47
CA LEU A 1022 -31.41 13.45 -10.03
C LEU A 1022 -32.34 14.34 -9.19
N THR A 1023 -32.80 15.48 -9.73
CA THR A 1023 -33.82 16.30 -9.05
C THR A 1023 -35.19 15.64 -9.11
N GLU A 1024 -35.61 15.17 -10.28
CA GLU A 1024 -36.87 14.43 -10.42
C GLU A 1024 -36.85 13.12 -9.62
N GLU A 1025 -35.75 12.34 -9.64
CA GLU A 1025 -35.63 11.13 -8.81
C GLU A 1025 -35.83 11.37 -7.30
N LEU A 1026 -35.39 12.52 -6.78
CA LEU A 1026 -35.61 12.92 -5.38
C LEU A 1026 -37.06 13.34 -5.11
N ILE A 1027 -37.67 14.08 -6.05
CA ILE A 1027 -39.07 14.51 -5.97
C ILE A 1027 -40.00 13.29 -6.04
N ASP A 1028 -39.78 12.38 -6.99
CA ASP A 1028 -40.51 11.12 -7.11
C ASP A 1028 -40.36 10.25 -5.86
N TRP A 1029 -39.16 10.21 -5.26
CA TRP A 1029 -38.95 9.50 -4.00
C TRP A 1029 -39.87 10.03 -2.88
N VAL A 1030 -39.88 11.34 -2.62
CA VAL A 1030 -40.70 11.92 -1.53
C VAL A 1030 -42.21 11.87 -1.83
N GLN A 1031 -42.60 12.00 -3.11
CA GLN A 1031 -44.01 11.91 -3.51
C GLN A 1031 -44.53 10.47 -3.44
N SER A 1032 -43.68 9.47 -3.72
CA SER A 1032 -44.01 8.04 -3.61
C SER A 1032 -44.15 7.51 -2.17
N LEU A 1033 -43.88 8.34 -1.14
CA LEU A 1033 -43.99 7.91 0.25
C LEU A 1033 -45.46 7.63 0.66
N PRO A 1034 -45.74 6.48 1.32
CA PRO A 1034 -47.00 6.23 2.01
C PRO A 1034 -47.34 7.30 3.05
N SER A 1035 -48.62 7.52 3.33
CA SER A 1035 -49.09 8.61 4.19
C SER A 1035 -48.51 8.58 5.61
N HIS A 1036 -48.28 7.39 6.19
CA HIS A 1036 -47.65 7.23 7.51
C HIS A 1036 -46.12 7.37 7.50
N LEU A 1037 -45.49 7.40 6.31
CA LEU A 1037 -44.06 7.68 6.14
C LEU A 1037 -43.78 9.13 5.72
N LYS A 1038 -44.80 9.96 5.44
CA LYS A 1038 -44.61 11.40 5.17
C LYS A 1038 -44.24 12.16 6.46
N LEU A 1039 -43.42 13.20 6.34
CA LEU A 1039 -42.95 14.00 7.47
C LEU A 1039 -44.05 14.95 7.98
N PRO A 1040 -44.53 14.86 9.23
CA PRO A 1040 -45.68 15.64 9.71
C PRO A 1040 -45.23 17.00 10.33
N VAL A 1041 -44.64 17.88 9.52
CA VAL A 1041 -44.10 19.19 9.96
C VAL A 1041 -44.80 20.40 9.32
N GLU A 1042 -46.05 20.23 8.90
CA GLU A 1042 -46.87 21.27 8.24
C GLU A 1042 -47.09 22.54 9.10
N SER A 1043 -46.82 22.48 10.41
CA SER A 1043 -46.92 23.61 11.33
C SER A 1043 -45.71 23.72 12.29
N SER A 1044 -45.74 24.75 13.13
CA SER A 1044 -44.68 25.10 14.09
C SER A 1044 -44.50 24.08 15.23
N PHE A 1045 -45.41 23.10 15.36
CA PHE A 1045 -45.35 22.00 16.33
C PHE A 1045 -45.74 20.66 15.69
N THR A 1046 -44.99 19.60 16.00
CA THR A 1046 -45.23 18.28 15.41
C THR A 1046 -46.23 17.48 16.24
N THR A 1047 -47.41 17.22 15.67
CA THR A 1047 -48.52 16.49 16.28
C THR A 1047 -48.24 15.00 16.43
N ASN A 1048 -47.65 14.36 15.41
CA ASN A 1048 -47.37 12.92 15.37
C ASN A 1048 -45.87 12.66 15.17
N PHE A 1049 -45.07 12.73 16.24
CA PHE A 1049 -43.63 12.54 16.15
C PHE A 1049 -43.24 11.06 16.04
N ASN A 1050 -43.04 10.56 14.81
CA ASN A 1050 -42.38 9.28 14.56
C ASN A 1050 -40.87 9.49 14.31
N ARG A 1051 -40.05 9.05 15.27
CA ARG A 1051 -38.58 9.16 15.23
C ARG A 1051 -37.95 8.59 13.96
N ASP A 1052 -38.41 7.46 13.46
CA ASP A 1052 -37.75 6.79 12.33
C ASP A 1052 -38.08 7.47 11.00
N VAL A 1053 -39.31 7.99 10.86
CA VAL A 1053 -39.73 8.85 9.74
C VAL A 1053 -38.95 10.18 9.72
N HIS A 1054 -38.75 10.81 10.89
CA HIS A 1054 -37.98 12.05 10.99
C HIS A 1054 -36.50 11.82 10.64
N GLN A 1055 -35.90 10.71 11.10
CA GLN A 1055 -34.52 10.34 10.78
C GLN A 1055 -34.34 9.96 9.30
N LEU A 1056 -35.36 9.40 8.65
CA LEU A 1056 -35.37 9.16 7.20
C LEU A 1056 -35.28 10.49 6.43
N HIS A 1057 -36.10 11.46 6.82
CA HIS A 1057 -36.13 12.78 6.17
C HIS A 1057 -34.88 13.61 6.42
N LEU A 1058 -34.19 13.48 7.56
CA LEU A 1058 -32.87 14.10 7.76
C LEU A 1058 -31.87 13.69 6.67
N GLN A 1059 -31.92 12.44 6.19
CA GLN A 1059 -31.00 11.98 5.13
C GLN A 1059 -31.42 12.52 3.75
N TYR A 1060 -32.72 12.60 3.47
CA TYR A 1060 -33.26 13.18 2.24
C TYR A 1060 -32.91 14.67 2.12
N LEU A 1061 -33.17 15.44 3.17
CA LEU A 1061 -32.86 16.86 3.23
C LEU A 1061 -31.35 17.13 3.13
N ALA A 1062 -30.52 16.29 3.76
CA ALA A 1062 -29.06 16.36 3.63
C ALA A 1062 -28.57 16.23 2.18
N VAL A 1063 -29.26 15.44 1.35
CA VAL A 1063 -28.90 15.26 -0.07
C VAL A 1063 -29.28 16.49 -0.90
N ILE A 1064 -30.44 17.10 -0.62
CA ILE A 1064 -30.83 18.37 -1.24
C ILE A 1064 -29.81 19.46 -0.89
N ILE A 1065 -29.40 19.57 0.37
CA ILE A 1065 -28.34 20.50 0.81
C ILE A 1065 -27.04 20.22 0.05
N VAL A 1066 -26.58 18.97 -0.03
CA VAL A 1066 -25.36 18.62 -0.78
C VAL A 1066 -25.49 18.92 -2.28
N LEU A 1067 -26.67 18.79 -2.88
CA LEU A 1067 -26.90 19.07 -4.30
C LEU A 1067 -26.93 20.58 -4.61
N TYR A 1068 -27.55 21.38 -3.74
CA TYR A 1068 -27.75 22.83 -3.89
C TYR A 1068 -26.77 23.71 -3.09
N LEU A 1069 -25.63 23.15 -2.66
CA LEU A 1069 -24.45 23.92 -2.22
C LEU A 1069 -23.46 24.03 -3.38
N SER A 1070 -23.26 25.22 -3.93
CA SER A 1070 -22.30 25.50 -5.01
C SER A 1070 -20.96 25.99 -4.44
N PRO A 1071 -19.81 25.66 -5.08
CA PRO A 1071 -18.50 26.20 -4.70
C PRO A 1071 -18.48 27.74 -4.73
N SER A 1072 -17.53 28.32 -4.00
CA SER A 1072 -17.38 29.77 -3.86
C SER A 1072 -15.90 30.14 -3.81
N SER A 1073 -15.58 31.38 -4.20
CA SER A 1073 -14.27 32.01 -3.92
C SER A 1073 -14.18 32.57 -2.49
N GLN A 1074 -15.33 32.73 -1.83
CA GLN A 1074 -15.44 33.12 -0.41
C GLN A 1074 -15.33 31.88 0.50
N PRO A 1075 -14.94 32.01 1.78
CA PRO A 1075 -14.75 30.88 2.70
C PRO A 1075 -16.03 30.10 3.03
N LEU A 1076 -17.20 30.60 2.65
CA LEU A 1076 -18.47 29.89 2.71
C LEU A 1076 -18.98 29.55 1.30
N PRO A 1077 -19.48 28.31 1.07
CA PRO A 1077 -20.12 27.93 -0.18
C PRO A 1077 -21.37 28.76 -0.43
N ARG A 1078 -21.72 28.93 -1.72
CA ARG A 1078 -23.02 29.48 -2.12
C ARG A 1078 -24.12 28.45 -1.80
N ALA A 1079 -25.27 28.90 -1.33
CA ALA A 1079 -26.40 28.04 -0.97
C ALA A 1079 -27.65 28.54 -1.70
N HIS A 1080 -28.21 27.73 -2.59
CA HIS A 1080 -29.46 28.10 -3.28
C HIS A 1080 -30.67 27.91 -2.35
N VAL A 1081 -31.81 28.51 -2.69
CA VAL A 1081 -33.05 28.50 -1.87
C VAL A 1081 -33.43 27.09 -1.39
N ALA A 1082 -33.35 26.08 -2.27
CA ALA A 1082 -33.62 24.69 -1.91
C ALA A 1082 -32.70 24.14 -0.80
N ALA A 1083 -31.42 24.53 -0.74
CA ALA A 1083 -30.52 24.16 0.35
C ALA A 1083 -30.86 24.90 1.66
N MET A 1084 -31.18 26.19 1.60
CA MET A 1084 -31.60 26.97 2.77
C MET A 1084 -32.88 26.40 3.38
N MET A 1085 -33.86 26.08 2.54
CA MET A 1085 -35.14 25.49 2.94
C MET A 1085 -34.97 24.09 3.52
N ALA A 1086 -34.16 23.23 2.87
CA ALA A 1086 -33.84 21.93 3.41
C ALA A 1086 -33.12 22.01 4.77
N ALA A 1087 -32.24 22.99 4.95
CA ALA A 1087 -31.53 23.22 6.21
C ALA A 1087 -32.45 23.72 7.35
N SER A 1088 -33.42 24.59 7.05
CA SER A 1088 -34.47 24.97 8.00
C SER A 1088 -35.35 23.76 8.38
N CYS A 1089 -35.70 22.90 7.42
CA CYS A 1089 -36.38 21.63 7.73
C CYS A 1089 -35.52 20.69 8.61
N VAL A 1090 -34.21 20.61 8.38
CA VAL A 1090 -33.28 19.85 9.24
C VAL A 1090 -33.27 20.40 10.67
N ALA A 1091 -33.17 21.72 10.85
CA ALA A 1091 -33.27 22.36 12.17
C ALA A 1091 -34.65 22.12 12.83
N ARG A 1092 -35.74 22.27 12.06
CA ARG A 1092 -37.12 22.03 12.50
C ARG A 1092 -37.35 20.59 12.95
N ILE A 1093 -36.70 19.60 12.33
CA ILE A 1093 -36.69 18.21 12.79
C ILE A 1093 -35.87 18.07 14.08
N PHE A 1094 -34.63 18.57 14.12
CA PHE A 1094 -33.78 18.44 15.31
C PHE A 1094 -34.38 19.12 16.55
N LYS A 1095 -35.16 20.21 16.37
CA LYS A 1095 -35.99 20.83 17.41
C LYS A 1095 -36.91 19.83 18.10
N ASP A 1096 -37.56 18.94 17.35
CA ASP A 1096 -38.45 17.91 17.90
C ASP A 1096 -37.71 16.84 18.69
N TYR A 1097 -36.51 16.45 18.27
CA TYR A 1097 -35.67 15.51 19.02
C TYR A 1097 -35.16 16.13 20.31
N LEU A 1098 -34.68 17.38 20.28
CA LEU A 1098 -34.23 18.10 21.48
C LEU A 1098 -35.37 18.23 22.50
N ALA A 1099 -36.56 18.66 22.05
CA ALA A 1099 -37.76 18.76 22.89
C ALA A 1099 -38.22 17.42 23.51
N ARG A 1100 -37.76 16.29 22.97
CA ARG A 1100 -38.11 14.92 23.43
C ARG A 1100 -36.88 14.14 23.94
N GLY A 1101 -35.74 14.80 24.18
CA GLY A 1101 -34.50 14.18 24.68
C GLY A 1101 -33.87 13.12 23.77
N GLY A 1102 -34.29 13.06 22.50
CA GLY A 1102 -34.07 11.95 21.58
C GLY A 1102 -32.75 11.97 20.82
N ILE A 1103 -31.99 13.07 20.86
CA ILE A 1103 -30.74 13.26 20.09
C ILE A 1103 -29.71 12.15 20.35
N ARG A 1104 -29.59 11.69 21.61
CA ARG A 1104 -28.65 10.63 22.03
C ARG A 1104 -28.78 9.32 21.25
N PHE A 1105 -29.95 9.07 20.66
CA PHE A 1105 -30.29 7.81 19.97
C PHE A 1105 -30.02 7.84 18.46
N LEU A 1106 -29.48 8.94 17.93
CA LEU A 1106 -29.18 9.08 16.51
C LEU A 1106 -27.87 8.39 16.10
N MET A 1107 -27.64 8.24 14.80
CA MET A 1107 -26.40 7.70 14.24
C MET A 1107 -25.29 8.78 14.18
N PRO A 1108 -23.99 8.39 14.15
CA PRO A 1108 -22.88 9.35 14.08
C PRO A 1108 -23.00 10.38 12.94
N VAL A 1109 -23.55 9.96 11.79
CA VAL A 1109 -23.74 10.80 10.60
C VAL A 1109 -24.70 11.98 10.82
N SER A 1110 -25.56 11.95 11.84
CA SER A 1110 -26.43 13.08 12.15
C SER A 1110 -25.65 14.36 12.52
N GLY A 1111 -24.41 14.24 13.04
CA GLY A 1111 -23.54 15.40 13.25
C GLY A 1111 -23.09 16.07 11.95
N TRP A 1112 -22.85 15.28 10.89
CA TRP A 1112 -22.57 15.80 9.54
C TRP A 1112 -23.81 16.48 8.93
N MET A 1113 -25.00 15.92 9.15
CA MET A 1113 -26.28 16.50 8.71
C MET A 1113 -26.54 17.86 9.39
N CYS A 1114 -26.19 18.02 10.67
CA CYS A 1114 -26.14 19.34 11.30
C CYS A 1114 -25.13 20.26 10.60
N GLY A 1115 -23.89 19.82 10.43
CA GLY A 1115 -22.80 20.62 9.86
C GLY A 1115 -23.14 21.23 8.49
N ILE A 1116 -23.65 20.43 7.55
CA ILE A 1116 -24.02 20.94 6.22
C ILE A 1116 -25.24 21.88 6.24
N ALA A 1117 -26.19 21.66 7.16
CA ALA A 1117 -27.33 22.56 7.35
C ALA A 1117 -26.89 23.90 7.96
N MET A 1118 -25.90 23.89 8.86
CA MET A 1118 -25.30 25.10 9.41
C MET A 1118 -24.56 25.91 8.35
N LEU A 1119 -23.89 25.29 7.37
CA LEU A 1119 -23.28 26.01 6.24
C LEU A 1119 -24.34 26.76 5.41
N ALA A 1120 -25.45 26.10 5.08
CA ALA A 1120 -26.52 26.70 4.28
C ALA A 1120 -27.25 27.84 5.03
N LEU A 1121 -27.51 27.68 6.33
CA LEU A 1121 -28.15 28.71 7.15
C LEU A 1121 -27.21 29.89 7.47
N LEU A 1122 -25.90 29.65 7.61
CA LEU A 1122 -24.91 30.71 7.82
C LEU A 1122 -24.72 31.55 6.54
N ARG A 1123 -24.84 30.95 5.35
CA ARG A 1123 -24.92 31.73 4.10
C ARG A 1123 -26.22 32.53 4.04
N ALA A 1124 -27.35 31.93 4.40
CA ALA A 1124 -28.64 32.61 4.42
C ALA A 1124 -28.68 33.83 5.34
N SER A 1125 -28.12 33.76 6.55
CA SER A 1125 -28.12 34.91 7.49
C SER A 1125 -27.19 36.06 7.08
N LEU A 1126 -26.25 35.83 6.15
CA LEU A 1126 -25.41 36.87 5.55
C LEU A 1126 -26.10 37.56 4.37
N GLU A 1127 -26.85 36.82 3.55
CA GLU A 1127 -27.55 37.36 2.37
C GLU A 1127 -28.88 38.04 2.72
N GLN A 1128 -29.61 37.51 3.71
CA GLN A 1128 -30.75 38.16 4.34
C GLN A 1128 -30.71 37.88 5.85
N PRO A 1129 -30.42 38.89 6.71
CA PRO A 1129 -30.26 38.71 8.16
C PRO A 1129 -31.60 38.48 8.87
N THR A 1130 -32.22 37.33 8.57
CA THR A 1130 -33.47 36.86 9.16
C THR A 1130 -33.18 36.28 10.55
N GLN A 1131 -33.90 36.78 11.56
CA GLN A 1131 -33.83 36.25 12.93
C GLN A 1131 -34.05 34.73 12.98
N HIS A 1132 -34.86 34.20 12.05
CA HIS A 1132 -35.20 32.78 11.95
C HIS A 1132 -34.04 31.88 11.50
N ALA A 1133 -33.14 32.34 10.62
CA ALA A 1133 -31.94 31.57 10.28
C ALA A 1133 -31.00 31.41 11.51
N GLU A 1134 -30.87 32.48 12.31
CA GLU A 1134 -30.15 32.44 13.59
C GLU A 1134 -30.85 31.59 14.66
N GLU A 1135 -32.19 31.52 14.67
CA GLU A 1135 -32.96 30.62 15.54
C GLU A 1135 -32.75 29.14 15.16
N ASP A 1136 -32.81 28.82 13.87
CA ASP A 1136 -32.55 27.47 13.36
C ASP A 1136 -31.09 27.05 13.58
N MET A 1137 -30.11 27.94 13.39
CA MET A 1137 -28.71 27.65 13.70
C MET A 1137 -28.48 27.38 15.20
N LYS A 1138 -29.14 28.11 16.11
CA LYS A 1138 -29.05 27.82 17.56
C LYS A 1138 -29.52 26.40 17.88
N ILE A 1139 -30.58 25.93 17.23
CA ILE A 1139 -31.10 24.56 17.37
C ILE A 1139 -30.04 23.52 16.91
N LEU A 1140 -29.32 23.79 15.81
CA LEU A 1140 -28.24 22.93 15.34
C LEU A 1140 -27.00 22.96 16.28
N VAL A 1141 -26.64 24.12 16.83
CA VAL A 1141 -25.58 24.24 17.86
C VAL A 1141 -25.92 23.42 19.12
N PHE A 1142 -27.16 23.50 19.63
CA PHE A 1142 -27.60 22.67 20.76
C PHE A 1142 -27.57 21.18 20.41
N THR A 1143 -27.96 20.83 19.18
CA THR A 1143 -27.91 19.44 18.69
C THR A 1143 -26.50 18.87 18.68
N LEU A 1144 -25.51 19.61 18.17
CA LEU A 1144 -24.10 19.16 18.17
C LEU A 1144 -23.55 19.04 19.59
N LYS A 1145 -23.92 19.94 20.50
CA LYS A 1145 -23.50 19.89 21.92
C LYS A 1145 -24.02 18.64 22.64
N GLU A 1146 -25.25 18.21 22.35
CA GLU A 1146 -25.81 16.94 22.83
C GLU A 1146 -25.17 15.72 22.15
N LEU A 1147 -25.04 15.72 20.81
CA LEU A 1147 -24.43 14.62 20.05
C LEU A 1147 -22.99 14.33 20.49
N ARG A 1148 -22.24 15.37 20.89
CA ARG A 1148 -20.85 15.25 21.38
C ARG A 1148 -20.68 14.30 22.57
N ALA A 1149 -21.70 14.17 23.43
CA ALA A 1149 -21.64 13.25 24.57
C ALA A 1149 -21.54 11.78 24.14
N SER A 1150 -22.11 11.43 22.99
CA SER A 1150 -22.02 10.09 22.39
C SER A 1150 -20.93 9.99 21.31
N TYR A 1151 -20.75 11.02 20.49
CA TYR A 1151 -19.92 10.96 19.28
C TYR A 1151 -18.92 12.14 19.24
N PRO A 1152 -17.61 11.91 19.51
CA PRO A 1152 -16.60 12.96 19.52
C PRO A 1152 -16.49 13.78 18.22
N VAL A 1153 -16.86 13.19 17.08
CA VAL A 1153 -16.88 13.88 15.78
C VAL A 1153 -17.85 15.08 15.74
N ALA A 1154 -18.87 15.14 16.60
CA ALA A 1154 -19.78 16.28 16.68
C ALA A 1154 -19.09 17.56 17.18
N ASP A 1155 -18.04 17.44 18.00
CA ASP A 1155 -17.25 18.59 18.46
C ASP A 1155 -16.47 19.25 17.31
N VAL A 1156 -16.06 18.47 16.32
CA VAL A 1156 -15.33 18.94 15.13
C VAL A 1156 -16.24 19.83 14.26
N PHE A 1157 -17.50 19.44 14.07
CA PHE A 1157 -18.49 20.28 13.37
C PHE A 1157 -18.81 21.55 14.16
N LEU A 1158 -18.87 21.48 15.50
CA LEU A 1158 -19.14 22.64 16.36
C LEU A 1158 -18.01 23.67 16.28
N GLN A 1159 -16.76 23.23 16.47
CA GLN A 1159 -15.58 24.09 16.36
C GLN A 1159 -15.41 24.64 14.93
N GLY A 1160 -15.65 23.82 13.89
CA GLY A 1160 -15.59 24.26 12.49
C GLY A 1160 -16.61 25.36 12.16
N PHE A 1161 -17.83 25.28 12.71
CA PHE A 1161 -18.82 26.34 12.59
C PHE A 1161 -18.43 27.61 13.37
N GLU A 1162 -17.94 27.48 14.61
CA GLU A 1162 -17.50 28.62 15.41
C GLU A 1162 -16.34 29.38 14.74
N ARG A 1163 -15.43 28.65 14.06
CA ARG A 1163 -14.38 29.21 13.20
C ARG A 1163 -14.95 29.96 11.99
N LEU A 1164 -15.73 29.29 11.14
CA LEU A 1164 -16.29 29.87 9.91
C LEU A 1164 -17.14 31.12 10.19
N ARG A 1165 -17.89 31.14 11.29
CA ARG A 1165 -18.70 32.30 11.68
C ARG A 1165 -17.86 33.48 12.17
N ALA A 1166 -16.69 33.24 12.75
CA ALA A 1166 -15.74 34.29 13.07
C ALA A 1166 -15.07 34.84 11.81
N GLU A 1167 -14.65 33.95 10.90
CA GLU A 1167 -14.07 34.29 9.60
C GLU A 1167 -15.04 35.14 8.76
N SER A 1168 -16.33 34.77 8.69
CA SER A 1168 -17.35 35.56 7.99
C SER A 1168 -17.63 36.92 8.65
N ALA A 1169 -17.48 37.03 9.97
CA ALA A 1169 -17.64 38.30 10.68
C ALA A 1169 -16.43 39.25 10.53
N SER A 1170 -15.25 38.73 10.17
CA SER A 1170 -14.11 39.54 9.73
C SER A 1170 -14.14 39.91 8.24
N ALA A 1171 -14.79 39.10 7.40
CA ALA A 1171 -14.83 39.31 5.95
C ALA A 1171 -15.80 40.43 5.51
N SER A 1172 -16.77 40.83 6.34
CA SER A 1172 -17.76 41.87 6.03
C SER A 1172 -17.21 43.30 6.16
N GLY A 1173 -15.99 43.55 5.68
CA GLY A 1173 -15.26 44.80 5.88
C GLY A 1173 -14.59 45.40 4.63
N GLU A 1174 -14.30 44.59 3.59
CA GLU A 1174 -13.58 45.04 2.39
C GLU A 1174 -14.22 44.49 1.10
N ASP A 1175 -14.31 45.34 0.08
CA ASP A 1175 -14.65 45.09 -1.34
C ASP A 1175 -16.02 44.48 -1.74
N ASP A 1176 -17.10 45.21 -1.45
CA ASP A 1176 -18.30 45.24 -2.31
C ASP A 1176 -18.00 46.01 -3.62
N ASN A 1177 -17.27 45.39 -4.57
CA ASN A 1177 -17.07 45.96 -5.92
C ASN A 1177 -16.61 44.95 -6.98
N TYR A 1178 -17.52 44.10 -7.46
CA TYR A 1178 -17.36 43.44 -8.77
C TYR A 1178 -18.65 43.56 -9.59
N THR A 1179 -18.55 44.24 -10.74
CA THR A 1179 -19.67 44.46 -11.66
C THR A 1179 -19.93 43.23 -12.53
N ALA A 1180 -21.20 42.86 -12.67
CA ALA A 1180 -21.61 41.76 -13.54
C ALA A 1180 -21.37 42.11 -15.02
N ALA A 1181 -20.57 41.29 -15.70
CA ALA A 1181 -20.43 41.30 -17.15
C ALA A 1181 -21.36 40.24 -17.76
N SER A 1182 -22.30 40.65 -18.60
CA SER A 1182 -23.28 39.77 -19.23
C SER A 1182 -22.72 39.12 -20.50
N ASP A 1183 -22.79 37.77 -20.58
CA ASP A 1183 -22.37 36.97 -21.73
C ASP A 1183 -23.58 36.17 -22.27
N PRO A 1184 -23.97 36.29 -23.56
CA PRO A 1184 -25.37 36.08 -23.96
C PRO A 1184 -25.70 34.64 -24.43
N THR A 1185 -25.42 33.61 -23.63
CA THR A 1185 -25.69 32.19 -24.00
C THR A 1185 -26.29 31.31 -22.88
N SER A 1186 -27.18 31.85 -22.03
CA SER A 1186 -27.80 31.10 -20.93
C SER A 1186 -29.35 31.14 -20.95
N SER A 1187 -30.00 30.09 -21.46
CA SER A 1187 -31.47 30.04 -21.61
C SER A 1187 -32.05 28.62 -21.39
N VAL A 1188 -31.73 27.98 -20.25
CA VAL A 1188 -32.11 26.57 -19.98
C VAL A 1188 -32.67 26.33 -18.57
N ASN A 1189 -32.42 27.22 -17.58
CA ASN A 1189 -32.60 26.90 -16.16
C ASN A 1189 -33.95 27.30 -15.51
N GLU A 1190 -34.94 27.77 -16.27
CA GLU A 1190 -36.27 28.17 -15.74
C GLU A 1190 -37.17 26.98 -15.32
N SER A 1191 -36.65 25.75 -15.25
CA SER A 1191 -37.47 24.53 -15.44
C SER A 1191 -37.75 23.66 -14.21
N ILE A 1192 -37.29 24.01 -12.99
CA ILE A 1192 -37.46 23.15 -11.79
C ILE A 1192 -38.06 23.94 -10.61
N ASP A 1193 -39.35 23.75 -10.36
CA ASP A 1193 -40.00 24.20 -9.13
C ASP A 1193 -39.45 23.46 -7.90
N TRP A 1194 -38.71 24.18 -7.05
CA TRP A 1194 -38.08 23.62 -5.85
C TRP A 1194 -39.09 23.32 -4.72
N ILE A 1195 -40.31 23.86 -4.75
CA ILE A 1195 -41.34 23.56 -3.75
C ILE A 1195 -41.71 22.07 -3.82
N ARG A 1196 -41.59 21.43 -5.00
CA ARG A 1196 -41.84 19.99 -5.22
C ARG A 1196 -41.01 19.06 -4.31
N TYR A 1197 -39.87 19.51 -3.79
CA TYR A 1197 -39.07 18.76 -2.80
C TYR A 1197 -39.70 18.70 -1.40
N PHE A 1198 -40.62 19.61 -1.07
CA PHE A 1198 -41.09 19.86 0.29
C PHE A 1198 -42.62 19.73 0.41
N PRO A 1199 -43.26 18.62 -0.02
CA PRO A 1199 -44.72 18.47 -0.04
C PRO A 1199 -45.38 18.40 1.36
N PHE A 1200 -44.58 18.49 2.42
CA PHE A 1200 -44.96 18.47 3.84
C PHE A 1200 -44.84 19.85 4.52
N MET A 1201 -44.54 20.90 3.76
CA MET A 1201 -44.18 22.22 4.26
C MET A 1201 -45.30 23.24 4.03
N THR A 1202 -45.50 24.14 4.98
CA THR A 1202 -46.30 25.35 4.80
C THR A 1202 -45.55 26.58 5.33
N ALA A 1203 -46.09 27.78 5.11
CA ALA A 1203 -45.60 29.01 5.75
C ALA A 1203 -45.61 28.96 7.30
N GLN A 1204 -46.27 27.97 7.91
CA GLN A 1204 -46.27 27.75 9.37
C GLN A 1204 -45.17 26.79 9.85
N THR A 1205 -44.46 26.08 8.96
CA THR A 1205 -43.43 25.09 9.30
C THR A 1205 -42.23 25.71 10.03
N SER A 1206 -41.72 26.84 9.52
CA SER A 1206 -40.67 27.66 10.17
C SER A 1206 -40.80 29.12 9.73
N GLY A 1207 -40.19 30.04 10.49
CA GLY A 1207 -40.20 31.46 10.14
C GLY A 1207 -39.46 31.77 8.83
N LEU A 1208 -38.42 31.00 8.50
CA LEU A 1208 -37.72 31.11 7.22
C LEU A 1208 -38.59 30.60 6.05
N ALA A 1209 -39.34 29.51 6.28
CA ALA A 1209 -40.27 28.99 5.27
C ALA A 1209 -41.41 29.98 4.97
N SER A 1210 -41.88 30.74 5.96
CA SER A 1210 -42.85 31.82 5.75
C SER A 1210 -42.36 32.86 4.72
N ILE A 1211 -41.11 33.32 4.89
CA ILE A 1211 -40.48 34.35 4.03
C ILE A 1211 -40.19 33.80 2.63
N LEU A 1212 -39.60 32.61 2.52
CA LEU A 1212 -39.20 32.06 1.22
C LEU A 1212 -40.40 31.54 0.40
N LEU A 1213 -41.50 31.12 1.06
CA LEU A 1213 -42.76 30.80 0.37
C LEU A 1213 -43.61 32.04 0.02
N SER A 1214 -43.47 33.18 0.73
CA SER A 1214 -44.09 34.43 0.27
C SER A 1214 -43.38 34.95 -0.97
N ASN A 1215 -42.05 34.98 -0.95
CA ASN A 1215 -41.23 35.58 -2.01
C ASN A 1215 -41.19 34.75 -3.30
N HIS A 1216 -41.57 33.47 -3.24
CA HIS A 1216 -41.74 32.60 -4.43
C HIS A 1216 -42.77 33.13 -5.45
N LYS A 1217 -43.64 34.07 -5.06
CA LYS A 1217 -44.60 34.70 -5.98
C LYS A 1217 -43.99 35.81 -6.83
N ASP A 1218 -42.82 36.32 -6.44
CA ASP A 1218 -42.09 37.41 -7.09
C ASP A 1218 -40.76 36.88 -7.70
N ALA A 1219 -40.81 35.65 -8.24
CA ALA A 1219 -39.63 34.87 -8.65
C ALA A 1219 -38.98 35.37 -9.96
N ALA A 1220 -38.24 36.48 -9.86
CA ALA A 1220 -37.44 37.06 -10.95
C ALA A 1220 -36.04 37.56 -10.50
N LEU A 1221 -35.57 37.14 -9.31
CA LEU A 1221 -34.47 37.82 -8.60
C LEU A 1221 -33.40 36.89 -7.98
N LEU A 1222 -33.42 35.57 -8.22
CA LEU A 1222 -32.56 34.61 -7.49
C LEU A 1222 -31.78 33.61 -8.38
N ASP A 1223 -31.90 33.68 -9.71
CA ASP A 1223 -31.21 32.79 -10.65
C ASP A 1223 -30.09 33.52 -11.41
N ASP A 1224 -28.88 33.50 -10.84
CA ASP A 1224 -27.64 34.01 -11.45
C ASP A 1224 -26.78 32.84 -11.99
N PRO A 1225 -26.21 32.89 -13.21
CA PRO A 1225 -25.61 31.71 -13.85
C PRO A 1225 -24.36 31.11 -13.18
N TRP A 1226 -24.10 29.84 -13.51
CA TRP A 1226 -22.98 29.05 -12.97
C TRP A 1226 -21.65 29.39 -13.64
N LEU A 1227 -20.66 29.89 -12.87
CA LEU A 1227 -19.23 29.73 -13.15
C LEU A 1227 -18.40 29.90 -11.87
N GLY A 1228 -17.43 29.00 -11.63
CA GLY A 1228 -16.53 29.06 -10.47
C GLY A 1228 -15.95 27.70 -10.08
N THR A 1229 -14.66 27.49 -10.33
CA THR A 1229 -13.97 26.21 -10.08
C THR A 1229 -13.28 26.16 -8.72
N MET A 1230 -13.94 25.55 -7.74
CA MET A 1230 -13.29 24.94 -6.57
C MET A 1230 -13.99 23.61 -6.25
N PRO A 1231 -13.27 22.55 -5.86
CA PRO A 1231 -13.91 21.36 -5.31
C PRO A 1231 -14.50 21.69 -3.93
N LEU A 1232 -15.77 21.33 -3.69
CA LEU A 1232 -16.41 21.55 -2.39
C LEU A 1232 -15.93 20.48 -1.39
N GLN A 1233 -14.66 20.56 -1.01
CA GLN A 1233 -14.03 19.62 -0.09
C GLN A 1233 -14.48 19.91 1.33
N LEU A 1234 -15.50 19.16 1.77
CA LEU A 1234 -15.91 19.09 3.17
C LEU A 1234 -14.73 18.80 4.12
N GLN A 1235 -13.62 18.24 3.61
CA GLN A 1235 -12.39 17.98 4.36
C GLN A 1235 -11.70 19.25 4.89
N ASP A 1236 -11.90 20.43 4.29
CA ASP A 1236 -11.25 21.69 4.71
C ASP A 1236 -11.81 22.25 6.04
N LEU A 1237 -13.05 21.88 6.41
CA LEU A 1237 -13.56 22.07 7.78
C LEU A 1237 -12.65 21.40 8.81
N PHE A 1238 -12.11 20.21 8.47
CA PHE A 1238 -11.32 19.33 9.33
C PHE A 1238 -9.80 19.57 9.22
N GLY A 1239 -9.33 20.42 8.30
CA GLY A 1239 -7.91 20.56 7.96
C GLY A 1239 -7.03 21.07 9.10
N ALA A 1240 -7.58 21.85 10.03
CA ALA A 1240 -6.83 22.51 11.12
C ALA A 1240 -6.75 21.70 12.44
N PHE A 1241 -7.13 20.41 12.46
CA PHE A 1241 -7.27 19.62 13.70
C PHE A 1241 -5.99 18.90 14.17
N GLU A 1242 -4.87 19.63 14.27
CA GLU A 1242 -3.68 19.19 15.04
C GLU A 1242 -3.82 19.59 16.53
N GLY A 1243 -4.78 18.99 17.25
CA GLY A 1243 -5.16 19.52 18.57
C GLY A 1243 -5.87 18.58 19.55
N PHE A 1244 -5.81 17.25 19.39
CA PHE A 1244 -6.38 16.32 20.39
C PHE A 1244 -5.30 15.79 21.36
N PRO A 1245 -5.34 16.11 22.67
CA PRO A 1245 -4.36 15.63 23.63
C PRO A 1245 -4.52 14.12 23.88
N SER A 1246 -3.43 13.38 23.77
CA SER A 1246 -3.40 11.91 23.88
C SER A 1246 -3.48 11.43 25.35
N TYR A 1247 -4.66 11.55 25.97
CA TYR A 1247 -4.90 11.16 27.37
C TYR A 1247 -6.22 10.42 27.62
N ILE A 1248 -6.20 9.08 27.45
CA ILE A 1248 -6.85 8.16 28.41
C ILE A 1248 -5.88 6.97 28.64
N PRO A 1249 -5.18 6.89 29.77
CA PRO A 1249 -4.26 5.79 30.07
C PRO A 1249 -4.95 4.65 30.82
N VAL A 1250 -5.16 3.51 30.16
CA VAL A 1250 -5.46 2.22 30.82
C VAL A 1250 -4.73 1.09 30.07
N PHE A 1251 -3.69 0.57 30.71
CA PHE A 1251 -2.91 -0.67 30.43
C PHE A 1251 -2.89 -1.23 29.00
#